data_AF-A0A9W8JPV1-F1
#
_entry.id   AF-A0A9W8JPV1-F1
#
_cell.length_a   1.000
_cell.length_b   1.000
_cell.length_c   1.000
_cell.angle_alpha   90.00
_cell.angle_beta   90.00
_cell.angle_gamma   90.00
#
_symmetry.space_group_name_H-M   'P 1'
#
loop_
_entity.id
_entity.type
_entity.pdbx_description
1 polymer ?
#
loop_
_entity_poly.entity_id
_entity_poly.type
_entity_poly.pdbx_seq_one_letter_code
_entity_poly.pdbx_strand_id
1 'polypeptide(L)'
;MIAYEIGSIHPQAIPKIVEAMDQCHGTSLQTHLRKYILEPLRSLNQPLPLIIIIDAMDEWRDHPTFIKALALLNSESRVVKFIITNRLNPCASHLPGIDKVSIYTYALGPISREVIRGYFIKYLETVPWADGRKACSADVEKLTELSGGLPVWASTVISLLSHLFDESPPHEILSEIVGSRRQVGGTDTLGELYRNALKRLFPSPDAQRYFQRYFGAIMVIQEALSLYDFSMLAGIPPHLITSIRSALSALQTRYPPPHSEEMIHPAMGLFHLSFLEHVQTTTTENSFAISTFDSHSVLGLTCLEQLVSLSLSSLHHNLTLRAIQHYALMYWPLHVSNGTLRSNDQWLQTEHCSRLRTIPADTQRQWTTLFLKSLIPGEDGSKLENVGEDSMVSTLRKLAHWLGNGSGDHWGFQVACLEVAVRIDGRDPEAWSELGRCYEARGDRMGSLQMLEEAVVAFQRALHLRPDPHPNRGESLNNVAIALRSCYRQNGNSNILVESISCSRQALALCPAPDPVHDRCLNTLASALGDLYTQKGDLKILNEVISLHRDALALRPVPHPDRSKSLNNLACALRSLHEHNGDVGALNEAISLHREALALRPASHPGRSRSLANLAGALQSRHGCNADIVALNEAISLHREALALRPAPHPDRSNSLGNLANALRSLHEHNGDVGALNEAISLHREALALRPAPHPGRFSSLNNLAVSLHALHRYNKDVDSLKECISLSREGLALLPAPHPFCHRTLMILAAALRSSFEQNGAVEVLDEAISILQELLVLRAPGHRNRMHVVTLLVKVLEKRSEANGDDRDRSEIEGLKTELAALWRQHRQGKAKQYGADYSATSDLLQIL
;
A
#
# COMPACT_ATOMS: atom_id res chain seq x y z
N MET A 1 9.82 -3.72 -21.81
CA MET A 1 9.85 -5.20 -21.88
C MET A 1 8.69 -5.77 -22.69
N ILE A 2 7.43 -5.71 -22.24
CA ILE A 2 6.31 -6.34 -22.98
C ILE A 2 6.22 -5.87 -24.44
N ALA A 3 6.32 -4.55 -24.68
CA ALA A 3 6.33 -4.01 -26.04
C ALA A 3 7.49 -4.52 -26.91
N TYR A 4 8.66 -4.73 -26.31
CA TYR A 4 9.82 -5.30 -27.00
C TYR A 4 9.56 -6.74 -27.43
N GLU A 5 9.01 -7.57 -26.54
CA GLU A 5 8.60 -8.95 -26.88
C GLU A 5 7.55 -8.98 -27.98
N ILE A 6 6.54 -8.10 -27.90
CA ILE A 6 5.52 -7.96 -28.96
C ILE A 6 6.17 -7.63 -30.30
N GLY A 7 7.09 -6.66 -30.34
CA GLY A 7 7.78 -6.26 -31.57
C GLY A 7 8.73 -7.35 -32.11
N SER A 8 9.39 -8.10 -31.21
CA SER A 8 10.28 -9.21 -31.56
C SER A 8 9.52 -10.37 -32.21
N ILE A 9 8.40 -10.79 -31.59
CA ILE A 9 7.57 -11.89 -32.08
C ILE A 9 6.73 -11.46 -33.30
N HIS A 10 6.26 -10.21 -33.31
CA HIS A 10 5.40 -9.65 -34.36
C HIS A 10 5.98 -8.33 -34.89
N PRO A 11 6.93 -8.38 -35.84
CA PRO A 11 7.57 -7.17 -36.39
C PRO A 11 6.60 -6.15 -36.98
N GLN A 12 5.39 -6.55 -37.40
CA GLN A 12 4.37 -5.61 -37.91
C GLN A 12 3.83 -4.65 -36.83
N ALA A 13 4.01 -4.96 -35.54
CA ALA A 13 3.63 -4.10 -34.43
C ALA A 13 4.65 -2.99 -34.14
N ILE A 14 5.89 -3.11 -34.64
CA ILE A 14 7.00 -2.18 -34.37
C ILE A 14 6.63 -0.71 -34.68
N PRO A 15 5.99 -0.36 -35.80
CA PRO A 15 5.64 1.04 -36.07
C PRO A 15 4.76 1.68 -34.98
N LYS A 16 3.83 0.91 -34.40
CA LYS A 16 2.98 1.38 -33.29
C LYS A 16 3.73 1.48 -31.97
N ILE A 17 4.72 0.61 -31.76
CA ILE A 17 5.60 0.68 -30.59
C ILE A 17 6.49 1.92 -30.68
N VAL A 18 7.03 2.25 -31.86
CA VAL A 18 7.81 3.47 -32.09
C VAL A 18 6.95 4.72 -31.88
N GLU A 19 5.72 4.75 -32.42
CA GLU A 19 4.78 5.85 -32.17
C GLU A 19 4.49 6.03 -30.66
N ALA A 20 4.39 4.92 -29.92
CA ALA A 20 4.23 4.97 -28.46
C ALA A 20 5.45 5.56 -27.74
N MET A 21 6.67 5.36 -28.25
CA MET A 21 7.89 5.96 -27.68
C MET A 21 7.82 7.48 -27.68
N ASP A 22 7.40 8.07 -28.80
CA ASP A 22 7.31 9.53 -28.93
C ASP A 22 6.19 10.12 -28.05
N GLN A 23 5.09 9.39 -27.88
CA GLN A 23 3.87 9.90 -27.23
C GLN A 23 3.81 9.64 -25.70
N CYS A 24 4.63 8.74 -25.17
CA CYS A 24 4.49 8.26 -23.79
C CYS A 24 5.40 8.95 -22.77
N HIS A 25 6.30 9.86 -23.18
CA HIS A 25 7.20 10.55 -22.25
C HIS A 25 6.43 11.30 -21.15
N GLY A 26 6.74 11.00 -19.88
CA GLY A 26 6.11 11.64 -18.71
C GLY A 26 4.62 11.32 -18.50
N THR A 27 4.06 10.34 -19.21
CA THR A 27 2.63 9.98 -19.11
C THR A 27 2.36 8.88 -18.07
N SER A 28 1.08 8.65 -17.75
CA SER A 28 0.69 7.64 -16.75
C SER A 28 0.92 6.20 -17.24
N LEU A 29 1.12 5.26 -16.30
CA LEU A 29 1.23 3.82 -16.59
C LEU A 29 0.03 3.27 -17.39
N GLN A 30 -1.15 3.84 -17.18
CA GLN A 30 -2.36 3.50 -17.95
C GLN A 30 -2.23 3.85 -19.44
N THR A 31 -1.69 5.04 -19.72
CA THR A 31 -1.37 5.48 -21.08
C THR A 31 -0.31 4.57 -21.69
N HIS A 32 0.70 4.20 -20.91
CA HIS A 32 1.74 3.26 -21.34
C HIS A 32 1.15 1.90 -21.72
N LEU A 33 0.30 1.28 -20.89
CA LEU A 33 -0.32 0.00 -21.25
C LEU A 33 -1.16 0.09 -22.53
N ARG A 34 -1.90 1.18 -22.73
CA ARG A 34 -2.68 1.36 -23.95
C ARG A 34 -1.77 1.48 -25.18
N LYS A 35 -0.77 2.34 -25.12
CA LYS A 35 0.07 2.73 -26.24
C LYS A 35 1.14 1.68 -26.58
N TYR A 36 1.75 1.06 -25.58
CA TYR A 36 2.83 0.09 -25.76
C TYR A 36 2.36 -1.37 -25.87
N ILE A 37 1.12 -1.67 -25.50
CA ILE A 37 0.59 -3.05 -25.56
C ILE A 37 -0.66 -3.08 -26.44
N LEU A 38 -1.73 -2.38 -26.04
CA LEU A 38 -3.02 -2.56 -26.69
C LEU A 38 -3.05 -2.09 -28.15
N GLU A 39 -2.53 -0.90 -28.44
CA GLU A 39 -2.50 -0.35 -29.80
C GLU A 39 -1.62 -1.18 -30.76
N PRO A 40 -0.40 -1.60 -30.37
CA PRO A 40 0.40 -2.55 -31.12
C PRO A 40 -0.33 -3.86 -31.39
N LEU A 41 -0.95 -4.49 -30.38
CA LEU A 41 -1.67 -5.74 -30.56
C LEU A 41 -2.90 -5.60 -31.46
N ARG A 42 -3.64 -4.49 -31.36
CA ARG A 42 -4.77 -4.19 -32.26
C ARG A 42 -4.32 -4.04 -33.70
N SER A 43 -3.14 -3.44 -33.94
CA SER A 43 -2.62 -3.27 -35.30
C SER A 43 -2.31 -4.59 -36.02
N LEU A 44 -2.09 -5.67 -35.26
CA LEU A 44 -1.85 -7.01 -35.81
C LEU A 44 -3.12 -7.67 -36.37
N ASN A 45 -4.32 -7.16 -36.04
CA ASN A 45 -5.62 -7.69 -36.50
C ASN A 45 -5.76 -9.23 -36.38
N GLN A 46 -5.29 -9.79 -35.27
CA GLN A 46 -5.38 -11.23 -35.02
C GLN A 46 -6.82 -11.66 -34.69
N PRO A 47 -7.29 -12.82 -35.19
CA PRO A 47 -8.66 -13.30 -34.96
C PRO A 47 -8.87 -13.87 -33.54
N LEU A 48 -7.78 -14.19 -32.83
CA LEU A 48 -7.78 -14.72 -31.48
C LEU A 48 -6.98 -13.79 -30.55
N PRO A 49 -7.34 -13.71 -29.25
CA PRO A 49 -6.58 -12.91 -28.30
C PRO A 49 -5.19 -13.47 -28.10
N LEU A 50 -4.19 -12.60 -28.09
CA LEU A 50 -2.82 -12.98 -27.74
C LEU A 50 -2.70 -13.16 -26.22
N ILE A 51 -1.99 -14.18 -25.79
CA ILE A 51 -1.76 -14.46 -24.37
C ILE A 51 -0.40 -13.90 -23.97
N ILE A 52 -0.39 -13.04 -22.96
CA ILE A 52 0.83 -12.52 -22.33
C ILE A 52 1.01 -13.24 -21.00
N ILE A 53 2.12 -13.95 -20.83
CA ILE A 53 2.47 -14.62 -19.58
C ILE A 53 3.44 -13.73 -18.82
N ILE A 54 3.14 -13.44 -17.56
CA ILE A 54 3.99 -12.66 -16.66
C ILE A 54 4.36 -13.56 -15.49
N ASP A 55 5.65 -13.87 -15.38
CA ASP A 55 6.17 -14.71 -14.31
C ASP A 55 6.60 -13.89 -13.09
N ALA A 56 6.39 -14.44 -11.90
CA ALA A 56 6.81 -13.96 -10.59
C ALA A 56 6.53 -12.47 -10.35
N MET A 57 5.27 -12.08 -10.57
CA MET A 57 4.89 -10.67 -10.54
C MET A 57 5.19 -10.00 -9.20
N ASP A 58 5.08 -10.71 -8.09
CA ASP A 58 5.37 -10.19 -6.75
C ASP A 58 6.84 -9.84 -6.51
N GLU A 59 7.75 -10.28 -7.39
CA GLU A 59 9.15 -9.87 -7.39
C GLU A 59 9.34 -8.43 -7.89
N TRP A 60 8.37 -7.83 -8.60
CA TRP A 60 8.52 -6.46 -9.09
C TRP A 60 8.20 -5.45 -8.00
N ARG A 61 9.10 -4.48 -7.80
CA ARG A 61 9.00 -3.43 -6.76
C ARG A 61 7.66 -2.69 -6.76
N ASP A 62 7.08 -2.44 -7.94
CA ASP A 62 5.80 -1.74 -8.13
C ASP A 62 4.71 -2.62 -8.77
N HIS A 63 4.80 -3.95 -8.62
CA HIS A 63 3.79 -4.89 -9.11
C HIS A 63 2.34 -4.57 -8.72
N PRO A 64 2.03 -4.01 -7.53
CA PRO A 64 0.65 -3.68 -7.19
C PRO A 64 0.06 -2.61 -8.13
N THR A 65 0.89 -1.63 -8.52
CA THR A 65 0.52 -0.56 -9.45
C THR A 65 0.32 -1.10 -10.86
N PHE A 66 1.14 -2.08 -11.28
CA PHE A 66 1.01 -2.75 -12.57
C PHE A 66 -0.27 -3.60 -12.66
N ILE A 67 -0.55 -4.45 -11.66
CA ILE A 67 -1.80 -5.23 -11.58
C ILE A 67 -3.00 -4.29 -11.69
N LYS A 68 -2.99 -3.18 -10.94
CA LYS A 68 -4.06 -2.17 -11.00
C LYS A 68 -4.28 -1.62 -12.42
N ALA A 69 -3.20 -1.39 -13.16
CA ALA A 69 -3.28 -0.83 -14.50
C ALA A 69 -3.83 -1.84 -15.53
N LEU A 70 -3.67 -3.15 -15.30
CA LEU A 70 -4.26 -4.20 -16.14
C LEU A 70 -5.80 -4.17 -16.16
N ALA A 71 -6.46 -3.54 -15.18
CA ALA A 71 -7.92 -3.40 -15.17
C ALA A 71 -8.46 -2.71 -16.44
N LEU A 72 -7.67 -1.84 -17.06
CA LEU A 72 -8.01 -1.21 -18.34
C LEU A 72 -8.15 -2.20 -19.50
N LEU A 73 -7.52 -3.37 -19.39
CA LEU A 73 -7.48 -4.38 -20.44
C LEU A 73 -8.60 -5.42 -20.28
N ASN A 74 -9.41 -5.37 -19.22
CA ASN A 74 -10.54 -6.28 -19.04
C ASN A 74 -11.55 -6.22 -20.18
N SER A 75 -11.85 -5.00 -20.68
CA SER A 75 -12.75 -4.81 -21.83
C SER A 75 -12.13 -5.27 -23.15
N GLU A 76 -10.84 -5.60 -23.15
CA GLU A 76 -10.04 -5.93 -24.33
C GLU A 76 -9.67 -7.42 -24.39
N SER A 77 -10.44 -8.27 -23.70
CA SER A 77 -10.21 -9.73 -23.65
C SER A 77 -10.26 -10.44 -25.01
N ARG A 78 -10.79 -9.77 -26.04
CA ARG A 78 -10.74 -10.21 -27.46
C ARG A 78 -9.38 -9.96 -28.12
N VAL A 79 -8.59 -9.02 -27.59
CA VAL A 79 -7.28 -8.62 -28.11
C VAL A 79 -6.17 -9.28 -27.31
N VAL A 80 -6.28 -9.28 -25.97
CA VAL A 80 -5.21 -9.76 -25.08
C VAL A 80 -5.76 -10.44 -23.84
N LYS A 81 -5.07 -11.50 -23.38
CA LYS A 81 -5.29 -12.15 -22.08
C LYS A 81 -3.96 -12.23 -21.32
N PHE A 82 -4.02 -12.15 -19.99
CA PHE A 82 -2.85 -12.27 -19.13
C PHE A 82 -2.90 -13.55 -18.31
N ILE A 83 -1.78 -14.26 -18.22
CA ILE A 83 -1.53 -15.30 -17.22
C ILE A 83 -0.43 -14.77 -16.31
N ILE A 84 -0.69 -14.74 -15.00
CA ILE A 84 0.22 -14.15 -14.02
C ILE A 84 0.54 -15.22 -12.98
N THR A 85 1.82 -15.43 -12.68
CA THR A 85 2.24 -16.23 -11.53
C THR A 85 2.61 -15.31 -10.36
N ASN A 86 2.23 -15.71 -9.15
CA ASN A 86 2.45 -14.95 -7.91
C ASN A 86 2.49 -15.95 -6.73
N ARG A 87 3.35 -15.72 -5.72
CA ARG A 87 3.43 -16.55 -4.51
C ARG A 87 2.23 -16.39 -3.59
N LEU A 88 1.81 -15.15 -3.39
CA LEU A 88 0.63 -14.87 -2.60
C LEU A 88 -0.56 -14.86 -3.55
N ASN A 89 -1.67 -15.48 -3.14
CA ASN A 89 -2.92 -15.28 -3.85
C ASN A 89 -3.16 -13.76 -3.87
N PRO A 90 -3.13 -13.11 -5.04
CA PRO A 90 -3.11 -11.67 -5.07
C PRO A 90 -4.48 -11.10 -4.67
N CYS A 91 -5.53 -11.93 -4.68
CA CYS A 91 -6.85 -11.65 -4.10
C CYS A 91 -6.86 -11.80 -2.57
N ALA A 92 -5.91 -12.52 -1.97
CA ALA A 92 -5.76 -12.70 -0.52
C ALA A 92 -4.72 -11.76 0.11
N SER A 93 -3.72 -11.31 -0.64
CA SER A 93 -2.61 -10.47 -0.13
C SER A 93 -2.97 -9.02 0.11
N HIS A 94 -4.23 -8.64 -0.13
CA HIS A 94 -4.64 -7.25 -0.24
C HIS A 94 -3.65 -6.51 -1.19
N LEU A 95 -3.84 -6.53 -2.53
CA LEU A 95 -3.02 -5.80 -3.54
C LEU A 95 -3.78 -4.77 -4.40
N PRO A 96 -3.53 -3.42 -4.32
CA PRO A 96 -4.51 -2.37 -4.63
C PRO A 96 -4.74 -2.23 -6.12
N GLY A 97 -5.52 -3.14 -6.66
CA GLY A 97 -5.92 -3.16 -8.07
C GLY A 97 -6.99 -4.18 -8.37
N ILE A 98 -7.02 -5.22 -7.55
CA ILE A 98 -7.10 -6.55 -8.12
C ILE A 98 -8.51 -7.05 -8.41
N ASP A 99 -9.46 -6.62 -7.60
CA ASP A 99 -10.89 -6.86 -7.78
C ASP A 99 -11.47 -6.25 -9.05
N LYS A 100 -10.78 -5.26 -9.62
CA LYS A 100 -11.13 -4.63 -10.90
C LYS A 100 -10.51 -5.32 -12.09
N VAL A 101 -9.65 -6.31 -11.89
CA VAL A 101 -9.06 -7.12 -12.96
C VAL A 101 -9.83 -8.42 -12.97
N SER A 102 -10.31 -8.86 -14.13
CA SER A 102 -10.98 -10.16 -14.24
C SER A 102 -9.96 -11.28 -14.06
N ILE A 103 -9.68 -11.64 -12.80
CA ILE A 103 -8.67 -12.63 -12.43
C ILE A 103 -9.35 -13.91 -11.97
N TYR A 104 -8.90 -15.02 -12.55
CA TYR A 104 -9.20 -16.35 -12.09
C TYR A 104 -7.95 -16.90 -11.42
N THR A 105 -8.02 -17.10 -10.10
CA THR A 105 -6.89 -17.63 -9.33
C THR A 105 -6.88 -19.14 -9.39
N TYR A 106 -5.74 -19.71 -9.79
CA TYR A 106 -5.52 -21.14 -9.75
C TYR A 106 -4.39 -21.42 -8.77
N ALA A 107 -4.71 -22.06 -7.63
CA ALA A 107 -3.71 -22.43 -6.65
C ALA A 107 -2.88 -23.61 -7.20
N LEU A 108 -1.58 -23.40 -7.36
CA LEU A 108 -0.64 -24.45 -7.73
C LEU A 108 -0.22 -25.21 -6.47
N GLY A 109 -0.89 -26.33 -6.20
CA GLY A 109 -0.48 -27.28 -5.18
C GLY A 109 0.69 -28.17 -5.64
N PRO A 110 1.24 -29.01 -4.75
CA PRO A 110 2.24 -30.00 -5.13
C PRO A 110 1.73 -30.91 -6.26
N ILE A 111 2.60 -31.21 -7.22
CA ILE A 111 2.28 -32.09 -8.34
C ILE A 111 2.09 -33.53 -7.82
N SER A 112 1.21 -34.29 -8.48
CA SER A 112 0.94 -35.68 -8.10
C SER A 112 2.21 -36.55 -8.15
N ARG A 113 2.25 -37.59 -7.31
CA ARG A 113 3.36 -38.54 -7.26
C ARG A 113 3.62 -39.18 -8.62
N GLU A 114 2.57 -39.52 -9.36
CA GLU A 114 2.68 -40.18 -10.66
C GLU A 114 3.40 -39.31 -11.69
N VAL A 115 3.09 -38.00 -11.71
CA VAL A 115 3.71 -37.06 -12.66
C VAL A 115 5.17 -36.81 -12.30
N ILE A 116 5.51 -36.62 -11.02
CA ILE A 116 6.91 -36.47 -10.61
C ILE A 116 7.72 -37.75 -10.86
N ARG A 117 7.13 -38.91 -10.59
CA ARG A 117 7.75 -40.20 -10.92
C ARG A 117 8.05 -40.29 -12.41
N GLY A 118 7.08 -39.92 -13.26
CA GLY A 118 7.27 -39.84 -14.71
C GLY A 118 8.37 -38.86 -15.12
N TYR A 119 8.46 -37.71 -14.45
CA TYR A 119 9.54 -36.74 -14.64
C TYR A 119 10.92 -37.35 -14.34
N PHE A 120 11.10 -38.00 -13.19
CA PHE A 120 12.37 -38.64 -12.85
C PHE A 120 12.74 -39.76 -13.83
N ILE A 121 11.79 -40.63 -14.19
CA ILE A 121 12.03 -41.68 -15.18
C ILE A 121 12.58 -41.08 -16.48
N LYS A 122 11.94 -40.02 -16.98
CA LYS A 122 12.33 -39.39 -18.25
C LYS A 122 13.69 -38.70 -18.18
N TYR A 123 13.95 -37.92 -17.12
CA TYR A 123 15.13 -37.05 -17.07
C TYR A 123 16.35 -37.70 -16.42
N LEU A 124 16.22 -38.79 -15.67
CA LEU A 124 17.37 -39.58 -15.24
C LEU A 124 18.02 -40.33 -16.43
N GLU A 125 17.32 -40.51 -17.55
CA GLU A 125 17.90 -41.03 -18.79
C GLU A 125 18.88 -40.05 -19.45
N THR A 126 18.70 -38.73 -19.23
CA THR A 126 19.56 -37.69 -19.81
C THR A 126 20.81 -37.42 -18.98
N VAL A 127 20.89 -37.97 -17.77
CA VAL A 127 22.04 -37.82 -16.87
C VAL A 127 23.25 -38.58 -17.46
N PRO A 128 24.44 -37.94 -17.54
CA PRO A 128 25.66 -38.55 -18.05
C PRO A 128 26.27 -39.50 -17.00
N TRP A 129 25.66 -40.68 -16.85
CA TRP A 129 26.12 -41.66 -15.88
C TRP A 129 27.53 -42.21 -16.19
N ALA A 130 28.33 -42.41 -15.15
CA ALA A 130 29.63 -43.07 -15.22
C ALA A 130 29.51 -44.59 -15.00
N ASP A 131 30.43 -45.36 -15.60
CA ASP A 131 30.64 -46.81 -15.37
C ASP A 131 29.40 -47.70 -15.55
N GLY A 132 28.48 -47.31 -16.44
CA GLY A 132 27.26 -48.07 -16.74
C GLY A 132 26.24 -48.11 -15.59
N ARG A 133 26.50 -47.45 -14.46
CA ARG A 133 25.55 -47.30 -13.35
C ARG A 133 24.40 -46.41 -13.78
N LYS A 134 23.19 -46.67 -13.30
CA LYS A 134 22.01 -45.82 -13.54
C LYS A 134 21.12 -45.84 -12.29
N ALA A 135 20.24 -44.84 -12.18
CA ALA A 135 19.22 -44.85 -11.14
C ALA A 135 18.32 -46.09 -11.25
N CYS A 136 18.10 -46.79 -10.14
CA CYS A 136 17.19 -47.94 -10.11
C CYS A 136 15.75 -47.49 -9.79
N SER A 137 14.79 -48.41 -9.96
CA SER A 137 13.38 -48.09 -9.65
C SER A 137 13.18 -47.67 -8.19
N ALA A 138 13.98 -48.17 -7.25
CA ALA A 138 13.88 -47.77 -5.84
C ALA A 138 14.37 -46.34 -5.61
N ASP A 139 15.43 -45.91 -6.33
CA ASP A 139 15.91 -44.53 -6.29
C ASP A 139 14.83 -43.58 -6.81
N VAL A 140 14.16 -43.94 -7.91
CA VAL A 140 13.05 -43.16 -8.47
C VAL A 140 11.91 -43.00 -7.47
N GLU A 141 11.48 -44.07 -6.81
CA GLU A 141 10.44 -43.97 -5.78
C GLU A 141 10.88 -43.07 -4.62
N LYS A 142 12.14 -43.20 -4.18
CA LYS A 142 12.65 -42.42 -3.05
C LYS A 142 12.78 -40.94 -3.41
N LEU A 143 13.29 -40.60 -4.59
CA LEU A 143 13.34 -39.22 -5.09
C LEU A 143 11.93 -38.62 -5.23
N THR A 144 10.99 -39.41 -5.75
CA THR A 144 9.59 -38.99 -5.87
C THR A 144 9.01 -38.68 -4.49
N GLU A 145 9.29 -39.52 -3.49
CA GLU A 145 8.91 -39.28 -2.11
C GLU A 145 9.56 -38.01 -1.53
N LEU A 146 10.88 -37.87 -1.64
CA LEU A 146 11.64 -36.73 -1.09
C LEU A 146 11.23 -35.39 -1.70
N SER A 147 10.84 -35.37 -2.97
CA SER A 147 10.39 -34.15 -3.66
C SER A 147 9.15 -33.52 -3.04
N GLY A 148 8.31 -34.30 -2.34
CA GLY A 148 7.05 -33.82 -1.77
C GLY A 148 6.09 -33.20 -2.79
N GLY A 149 6.23 -33.49 -4.09
CA GLY A 149 5.42 -32.87 -5.14
C GLY A 149 5.97 -31.54 -5.67
N LEU A 150 7.19 -31.11 -5.29
CA LEU A 150 7.79 -29.84 -5.70
C LEU A 150 8.62 -29.98 -7.00
N PRO A 151 8.25 -29.32 -8.11
CA PRO A 151 8.99 -29.40 -9.38
C PRO A 151 10.38 -28.80 -9.29
N VAL A 152 10.52 -27.67 -8.58
CA VAL A 152 11.83 -27.00 -8.38
C VAL A 152 12.82 -27.93 -7.70
N TRP A 153 12.37 -28.74 -6.74
CA TRP A 153 13.22 -29.72 -6.07
C TRP A 153 13.68 -30.79 -7.06
N ALA A 154 12.74 -31.36 -7.83
CA ALA A 154 13.06 -32.40 -8.81
C ALA A 154 13.97 -31.89 -9.94
N SER A 155 13.76 -30.67 -10.44
CA SER A 155 14.62 -30.07 -11.45
C SER A 155 16.01 -29.76 -10.90
N THR A 156 16.12 -29.29 -9.65
CA THR A 156 17.43 -29.07 -9.01
C THR A 156 18.18 -30.40 -8.89
N VAL A 157 17.54 -31.51 -8.48
CA VAL A 157 18.21 -32.82 -8.44
C VAL A 157 18.71 -33.25 -9.82
N ILE A 158 17.88 -33.17 -10.86
CA ILE A 158 18.30 -33.52 -12.23
C ILE A 158 19.44 -32.63 -12.70
N SER A 159 19.36 -31.31 -12.45
CA SER A 159 20.40 -30.36 -12.82
C SER A 159 21.74 -30.68 -12.16
N LEU A 160 21.72 -31.00 -10.85
CA LEU A 160 22.90 -31.45 -10.13
C LEU A 160 23.46 -32.73 -10.76
N LEU A 161 22.64 -33.76 -10.98
CA LEU A 161 23.12 -35.01 -11.58
C LEU A 161 23.64 -34.83 -13.02
N SER A 162 23.09 -33.87 -13.77
CA SER A 162 23.46 -33.61 -15.16
C SER A 162 24.73 -32.77 -15.29
N HIS A 163 25.09 -32.01 -14.25
CA HIS A 163 26.35 -31.29 -14.20
C HIS A 163 27.50 -32.22 -13.83
N LEU A 164 28.55 -32.19 -14.65
CA LEU A 164 29.81 -32.86 -14.34
C LEU A 164 30.54 -32.04 -13.28
N PHE A 165 30.61 -32.57 -12.06
CA PHE A 165 31.49 -32.05 -11.03
C PHE A 165 32.85 -32.72 -11.17
N ASP A 166 33.93 -31.94 -11.11
CA ASP A 166 35.31 -32.44 -11.26
C ASP A 166 35.69 -33.53 -10.22
N GLU A 167 34.95 -33.63 -9.11
CA GLU A 167 35.27 -34.51 -7.97
C GLU A 167 34.22 -35.60 -7.64
N SER A 168 32.99 -35.58 -8.20
CA SER A 168 31.93 -36.53 -7.79
C SER A 168 31.06 -36.98 -8.96
N PRO A 169 31.04 -38.29 -9.30
CA PRO A 169 30.18 -38.81 -10.35
C PRO A 169 28.70 -38.79 -9.93
N PRO A 170 27.76 -38.76 -10.90
CA PRO A 170 26.32 -38.60 -10.60
C PRO A 170 25.75 -39.65 -9.64
N HIS A 171 26.28 -40.87 -9.62
CA HIS A 171 25.78 -41.95 -8.76
C HIS A 171 26.12 -41.76 -7.28
N GLU A 172 27.22 -41.07 -6.95
CA GLU A 172 27.55 -40.72 -5.56
C GLU A 172 26.62 -39.62 -5.04
N ILE A 173 26.36 -38.62 -5.88
CA ILE A 173 25.42 -37.54 -5.60
C ILE A 173 24.02 -38.10 -5.38
N LEU A 174 23.56 -39.00 -6.26
CA LEU A 174 22.27 -39.66 -6.11
C LEU A 174 22.18 -40.43 -4.79
N SER A 175 23.21 -41.22 -4.45
CA SER A 175 23.23 -42.03 -3.24
C SER A 175 23.13 -41.20 -1.96
N GLU A 176 23.78 -40.03 -1.94
CA GLU A 176 23.69 -39.12 -0.79
C GLU A 176 22.30 -38.49 -0.66
N ILE A 177 21.69 -38.05 -1.77
CA ILE A 177 20.34 -37.47 -1.78
C ILE A 177 19.31 -38.50 -1.30
N VAL A 178 19.36 -39.72 -1.83
CA VAL A 178 18.47 -40.84 -1.46
C VAL A 178 18.69 -41.29 -0.01
N GLY A 179 19.93 -41.17 0.50
CA GLY A 179 20.34 -41.55 1.85
C GLY A 179 19.94 -40.58 2.97
N SER A 180 19.39 -39.40 2.67
CA SER A 180 18.98 -38.43 3.69
C SER A 180 17.84 -38.98 4.58
N ARG A 181 18.01 -38.90 5.92
CA ARG A 181 17.17 -39.58 6.93
C ARG A 181 15.94 -38.78 7.41
N ARG A 182 15.62 -37.61 6.85
CA ARG A 182 14.53 -36.74 7.38
C ARG A 182 13.17 -36.95 6.69
N GLN A 183 12.09 -36.63 7.43
CA GLN A 183 10.69 -36.81 7.01
C GLN A 183 10.29 -35.91 5.82
N VAL A 184 9.39 -36.47 5.01
CA VAL A 184 8.80 -35.88 3.79
C VAL A 184 7.88 -34.70 4.13
N GLY A 185 8.03 -33.58 3.42
CA GLY A 185 7.05 -32.48 3.41
C GLY A 185 7.34 -31.27 4.31
N GLY A 186 8.51 -31.21 4.96
CA GLY A 186 8.96 -29.98 5.64
C GLY A 186 9.58 -28.95 4.68
N THR A 187 9.43 -27.66 4.96
CA THR A 187 10.10 -26.56 4.24
C THR A 187 11.64 -26.69 4.21
N ASP A 188 12.20 -27.52 5.08
CA ASP A 188 13.64 -27.71 5.24
C ASP A 188 14.29 -28.59 4.14
N THR A 189 13.53 -29.41 3.40
CA THR A 189 14.11 -30.37 2.43
C THR A 189 14.75 -29.69 1.21
N LEU A 190 14.16 -28.59 0.73
CA LEU A 190 14.73 -27.80 -0.38
C LEU A 190 15.94 -26.98 0.07
N GLY A 191 15.89 -26.42 1.29
CA GLY A 191 17.03 -25.71 1.89
C GLY A 191 18.24 -26.62 2.11
N GLU A 192 18.02 -27.87 2.53
CA GLU A 192 19.08 -28.89 2.64
C GLU A 192 19.70 -29.21 1.27
N LEU A 193 18.87 -29.38 0.24
CA LEU A 193 19.34 -29.63 -1.12
C LEU A 193 20.23 -28.48 -1.63
N TYR A 194 19.82 -27.22 -1.44
CA TYR A 194 20.63 -26.06 -1.80
C TYR A 194 21.95 -25.99 -1.02
N ARG A 195 21.90 -26.22 0.30
CA ARG A 195 23.10 -26.22 1.14
C ARG A 195 24.10 -27.28 0.69
N ASN A 196 23.64 -28.49 0.40
CA ASN A 196 24.46 -29.60 -0.05
C ASN A 196 25.02 -29.37 -1.46
N ALA A 197 24.24 -28.75 -2.35
CA ALA A 197 24.71 -28.32 -3.67
C ALA A 197 25.82 -27.26 -3.54
N LEU A 198 25.62 -26.23 -2.73
CA LEU A 198 26.60 -25.16 -2.53
C LEU A 198 27.92 -25.67 -1.94
N LYS A 199 27.86 -26.60 -0.99
CA LYS A 199 29.07 -27.26 -0.45
C LYS A 199 29.89 -28.00 -1.50
N ARG A 200 29.24 -28.59 -2.51
CA ARG A 200 29.92 -29.26 -3.62
C ARG A 200 30.47 -28.29 -4.64
N LEU A 201 29.70 -27.25 -4.97
CA LEU A 201 30.12 -26.22 -5.92
C LEU A 201 31.28 -25.37 -5.38
N PHE A 202 31.32 -25.17 -4.05
CA PHE A 202 32.30 -24.33 -3.37
C PHE A 202 32.84 -25.04 -2.12
N PRO A 203 33.70 -26.06 -2.29
CA PRO A 203 34.15 -26.90 -1.18
C PRO A 203 35.17 -26.21 -0.27
N SER A 204 35.98 -25.29 -0.82
CA SER A 204 37.00 -24.58 -0.05
C SER A 204 36.48 -23.27 0.58
N PRO A 205 37.00 -22.83 1.74
CA PRO A 205 36.61 -21.57 2.35
C PRO A 205 36.81 -20.35 1.42
N ASP A 206 37.86 -20.36 0.60
CA ASP A 206 38.11 -19.30 -0.38
C ASP A 206 37.04 -19.27 -1.47
N ALA A 207 36.62 -20.44 -1.98
CA ALA A 207 35.56 -20.55 -2.97
C ALA A 207 34.22 -20.04 -2.40
N GLN A 208 33.92 -20.35 -1.13
CA GLN A 208 32.72 -19.87 -0.44
C GLN A 208 32.72 -18.34 -0.30
N ARG A 209 33.87 -17.76 0.05
CA ARG A 209 34.03 -16.31 0.16
C ARG A 209 33.84 -15.61 -1.18
N TYR A 210 34.39 -16.14 -2.27
CA TYR A 210 34.18 -15.59 -3.61
C TYR A 210 32.74 -15.76 -4.08
N PHE A 211 32.08 -16.88 -3.76
CA PHE A 211 30.65 -17.06 -3.98
C PHE A 211 29.85 -15.98 -3.25
N GLN A 212 30.05 -15.78 -1.95
CA GLN A 212 29.32 -14.78 -1.17
C GLN A 212 29.49 -13.38 -1.73
N ARG A 213 30.72 -13.03 -2.15
CA ARG A 213 31.01 -11.72 -2.75
C ARG A 213 30.36 -11.54 -4.13
N TYR A 214 30.47 -12.56 -5.00
CA TYR A 214 29.85 -12.54 -6.32
C TYR A 214 28.33 -12.48 -6.22
N PHE A 215 27.75 -13.41 -5.46
CA PHE A 215 26.32 -13.58 -5.34
C PHE A 215 25.69 -12.39 -4.60
N GLY A 216 26.32 -11.92 -3.51
CA GLY A 216 25.90 -10.71 -2.81
C GLY A 216 25.87 -9.47 -3.70
N ALA A 217 26.87 -9.30 -4.58
CA ALA A 217 26.88 -8.21 -5.55
C ALA A 217 25.72 -8.32 -6.54
N ILE A 218 25.51 -9.48 -7.18
CA ILE A 218 24.39 -9.64 -8.14
C ILE A 218 23.01 -9.54 -7.46
N MET A 219 22.90 -9.75 -6.15
CA MET A 219 21.64 -9.56 -5.43
C MET A 219 21.25 -8.09 -5.26
N VAL A 220 22.21 -7.17 -5.26
CA VAL A 220 21.96 -5.75 -4.95
C VAL A 220 22.20 -4.80 -6.13
N ILE A 221 22.78 -5.28 -7.24
CA ILE A 221 22.89 -4.45 -8.46
C ILE A 221 21.52 -4.08 -9.02
N GLN A 222 21.39 -2.86 -9.52
CA GLN A 222 20.12 -2.32 -10.02
C GLN A 222 19.91 -2.54 -11.52
N GLU A 223 20.97 -2.82 -12.28
CA GLU A 223 20.94 -3.05 -13.73
C GLU A 223 22.06 -4.02 -14.14
N ALA A 224 21.93 -4.60 -15.34
CA ALA A 224 22.91 -5.55 -15.87
C ALA A 224 24.20 -4.83 -16.31
N LEU A 225 25.34 -5.43 -16.03
CA LEU A 225 26.66 -4.86 -16.31
C LEU A 225 27.50 -5.83 -17.16
N SER A 226 28.45 -5.30 -17.93
CA SER A 226 29.41 -6.14 -18.63
C SER A 226 30.26 -6.93 -17.64
N LEU A 227 30.83 -8.08 -18.04
CA LEU A 227 31.73 -8.85 -17.20
C LEU A 227 32.86 -7.99 -16.62
N TYR A 228 33.39 -7.06 -17.42
CA TYR A 228 34.48 -6.16 -17.02
C TYR A 228 34.01 -5.11 -16.02
N ASP A 229 32.89 -4.42 -16.29
CA ASP A 229 32.35 -3.41 -15.39
C ASP A 229 31.92 -4.03 -14.05
N PHE A 230 31.29 -5.21 -14.09
CA PHE A 230 30.94 -5.95 -12.88
C PHE A 230 32.17 -6.41 -12.11
N SER A 231 33.21 -6.88 -12.81
CA SER A 231 34.50 -7.26 -12.18
C SER A 231 35.12 -6.11 -11.40
N MET A 232 35.11 -4.92 -11.99
CA MET A 232 35.57 -3.69 -11.34
C MET A 232 34.68 -3.29 -10.17
N LEU A 233 33.35 -3.38 -10.32
CA LEU A 233 32.38 -3.01 -9.28
C LEU A 233 32.43 -3.95 -8.07
N ALA A 234 32.48 -5.27 -8.30
CA ALA A 234 32.51 -6.28 -7.24
C ALA A 234 33.92 -6.51 -6.68
N GLY A 235 34.97 -6.09 -7.41
CA GLY A 235 36.37 -6.37 -7.09
C GLY A 235 36.72 -7.86 -7.15
N ILE A 236 36.20 -8.56 -8.16
CA ILE A 236 36.43 -10.00 -8.39
C ILE A 236 37.05 -10.17 -9.78
N PRO A 237 38.18 -10.89 -9.91
CA PRO A 237 38.78 -11.17 -11.22
C PRO A 237 37.80 -11.80 -12.23
N PRO A 238 37.84 -11.42 -13.53
CA PRO A 238 36.88 -11.92 -14.53
C PRO A 238 36.87 -13.46 -14.69
N HIS A 239 38.03 -14.11 -14.54
CA HIS A 239 38.13 -15.57 -14.64
C HIS A 239 37.43 -16.28 -13.46
N LEU A 240 37.50 -15.72 -12.25
CA LEU A 240 36.77 -16.24 -11.09
C LEU A 240 35.26 -16.02 -11.24
N ILE A 241 34.84 -14.87 -11.76
CA ILE A 241 33.42 -14.63 -12.07
C ILE A 241 32.91 -15.67 -13.06
N THR A 242 33.69 -15.95 -14.11
CA THR A 242 33.32 -16.94 -15.13
C THR A 242 33.22 -18.34 -14.53
N SER A 243 34.16 -18.72 -13.67
CA SER A 243 34.15 -20.00 -12.94
C SER A 243 32.94 -20.13 -12.00
N ILE A 244 32.66 -19.11 -11.17
CA ILE A 244 31.52 -19.09 -10.25
C ILE A 244 30.20 -19.12 -11.02
N ARG A 245 30.09 -18.37 -12.12
CA ARG A 245 28.91 -18.38 -13.00
C ARG A 245 28.69 -19.75 -13.62
N SER A 246 29.76 -20.40 -14.08
CA SER A 246 29.71 -21.78 -14.59
C SER A 246 29.22 -22.75 -13.52
N ALA A 247 29.79 -22.69 -12.31
CA ALA A 247 29.35 -23.51 -11.17
C ALA A 247 27.87 -23.29 -10.82
N LEU A 248 27.45 -22.02 -10.73
CA LEU A 248 26.07 -21.68 -10.36
C LEU A 248 25.05 -21.99 -11.45
N SER A 249 25.46 -22.24 -12.70
CA SER A 249 24.53 -22.67 -13.75
C SER A 249 23.76 -23.94 -13.36
N ALA A 250 24.33 -24.80 -12.51
CA ALA A 250 23.66 -25.97 -11.94
C ALA A 250 22.44 -25.63 -11.07
N LEU A 251 22.39 -24.42 -10.50
CA LEU A 251 21.30 -23.93 -9.66
C LEU A 251 20.47 -22.83 -10.35
N GLN A 252 20.82 -22.45 -11.57
CA GLN A 252 20.03 -21.50 -12.35
C GLN A 252 18.75 -22.18 -12.84
N THR A 253 17.66 -21.42 -12.78
CA THR A 253 16.34 -21.87 -13.26
C THR A 253 15.86 -21.07 -14.46
N ARG A 254 16.51 -19.94 -14.73
CA ARG A 254 16.20 -19.02 -15.83
C ARG A 254 17.48 -18.72 -16.61
N TYR A 255 17.33 -18.51 -17.91
CA TYR A 255 18.43 -18.09 -18.79
C TYR A 255 18.45 -16.56 -18.92
N PRO A 256 19.63 -15.95 -19.11
CA PRO A 256 19.72 -14.51 -19.39
C PRO A 256 18.96 -14.14 -20.68
N PRO A 257 18.48 -12.89 -20.81
CA PRO A 257 17.81 -12.44 -22.02
C PRO A 257 18.66 -12.67 -23.28
N PRO A 258 18.05 -13.05 -24.43
CA PRO A 258 18.78 -13.27 -25.67
C PRO A 258 19.58 -12.02 -26.06
N HIS A 259 20.79 -12.22 -26.59
CA HIS A 259 21.77 -11.16 -26.90
C HIS A 259 22.42 -10.46 -25.70
N SER A 260 22.23 -10.97 -24.47
CA SER A 260 22.87 -10.45 -23.25
C SER A 260 23.58 -11.52 -22.41
N GLU A 261 23.93 -12.65 -23.03
CA GLU A 261 24.54 -13.83 -22.40
C GLU A 261 25.92 -13.53 -21.76
N GLU A 262 26.62 -12.53 -22.30
CA GLU A 262 27.90 -12.07 -21.78
C GLU A 262 27.77 -11.08 -20.60
N MET A 263 26.57 -10.55 -20.35
CA MET A 263 26.31 -9.60 -19.27
C MET A 263 26.06 -10.32 -17.94
N ILE A 264 26.39 -9.64 -16.85
CA ILE A 264 26.07 -10.05 -15.48
C ILE A 264 24.77 -9.39 -15.07
N HIS A 265 23.74 -10.20 -14.85
CA HIS A 265 22.38 -9.75 -14.52
C HIS A 265 22.11 -9.84 -13.02
N PRO A 266 21.16 -9.03 -12.50
CA PRO A 266 20.69 -9.15 -11.13
C PRO A 266 20.19 -10.57 -10.82
N ALA A 267 20.42 -11.05 -9.59
CA ALA A 267 20.14 -12.43 -9.17
C ALA A 267 18.66 -12.82 -9.34
N MET A 268 17.75 -11.88 -9.09
CA MET A 268 16.30 -12.03 -9.27
C MET A 268 15.92 -12.45 -10.71
N GLY A 269 16.73 -12.10 -11.70
CA GLY A 269 16.51 -12.47 -13.10
C GLY A 269 16.95 -13.89 -13.47
N LEU A 270 17.79 -14.54 -12.65
CA LEU A 270 18.49 -15.78 -13.00
C LEU A 270 18.15 -16.97 -12.09
N PHE A 271 17.90 -16.70 -10.81
CA PHE A 271 17.71 -17.73 -9.79
C PHE A 271 16.28 -17.72 -9.28
N HIS A 272 15.81 -18.89 -8.88
CA HIS A 272 14.50 -19.01 -8.26
C HIS A 272 14.51 -18.35 -6.87
N LEU A 273 13.43 -17.67 -6.51
CA LEU A 273 13.34 -16.90 -5.28
C LEU A 273 13.58 -17.71 -4.01
N SER A 274 13.15 -18.98 -3.96
CA SER A 274 13.44 -19.87 -2.83
C SER A 274 14.95 -20.04 -2.56
N PHE A 275 15.77 -19.97 -3.60
CA PHE A 275 17.23 -20.01 -3.46
C PHE A 275 17.77 -18.67 -2.93
N LEU A 276 17.24 -17.55 -3.42
CA LEU A 276 17.60 -16.21 -2.95
C LEU A 276 17.26 -16.02 -1.47
N GLU A 277 16.08 -16.47 -1.04
CA GLU A 277 15.67 -16.46 0.36
C GLU A 277 16.56 -17.38 1.20
N HIS A 278 16.88 -18.58 0.70
CA HIS A 278 17.76 -19.52 1.39
C HIS A 278 19.14 -18.89 1.68
N VAL A 279 19.77 -18.25 0.70
CA VAL A 279 21.09 -17.62 0.92
C VAL A 279 21.01 -16.37 1.79
N GLN A 280 19.85 -15.73 1.95
CA GLN A 280 19.69 -14.61 2.90
C GLN A 280 19.44 -15.06 4.34
N THR A 281 18.93 -16.27 4.56
CA THR A 281 18.65 -16.77 5.91
C THR A 281 19.93 -16.99 6.72
N THR A 282 20.13 -16.16 7.75
CA THR A 282 21.26 -16.29 8.67
C THR A 282 20.93 -17.34 9.74
N THR A 283 21.37 -18.57 9.52
CA THR A 283 21.31 -19.65 10.52
C THR A 283 22.73 -20.09 10.88
N THR A 284 22.95 -20.58 12.10
CA THR A 284 24.26 -21.07 12.55
C THR A 284 24.83 -22.20 11.68
N GLU A 285 23.99 -22.84 10.89
CA GLU A 285 24.35 -23.94 9.99
C GLU A 285 24.59 -23.51 8.53
N ASN A 286 24.32 -22.26 8.16
CA ASN A 286 24.44 -21.78 6.77
C ASN A 286 25.72 -20.97 6.55
N SER A 287 26.81 -21.65 6.19
CA SER A 287 28.09 -21.02 5.83
C SER A 287 28.02 -20.15 4.55
N PHE A 288 26.91 -20.22 3.81
CA PHE A 288 26.67 -19.51 2.56
C PHE A 288 25.75 -18.29 2.73
N ALA A 289 25.42 -17.91 3.96
CA ALA A 289 24.57 -16.76 4.22
C ALA A 289 25.16 -15.47 3.63
N ILE A 290 24.30 -14.65 3.03
CA ILE A 290 24.62 -13.40 2.35
C ILE A 290 23.85 -12.28 3.01
N SER A 291 24.60 -11.28 3.47
CA SER A 291 24.06 -10.02 3.94
C SER A 291 23.92 -9.05 2.76
N THR A 292 22.68 -8.73 2.40
CA THR A 292 22.40 -7.68 1.40
C THR A 292 22.89 -6.32 1.88
N PHE A 293 22.82 -6.07 3.20
CA PHE A 293 23.37 -4.88 3.84
C PHE A 293 24.87 -4.75 3.57
N ASP A 294 25.66 -5.80 3.81
CA ASP A 294 27.12 -5.77 3.57
C ASP A 294 27.44 -5.66 2.08
N SER A 295 26.62 -6.31 1.23
CA SER A 295 26.78 -6.23 -0.23
C SER A 295 26.52 -4.81 -0.75
N HIS A 296 25.48 -4.14 -0.25
CA HIS A 296 25.22 -2.72 -0.54
C HIS A 296 26.38 -1.85 -0.04
N SER A 297 26.95 -2.15 1.13
CA SER A 297 28.09 -1.42 1.68
C SER A 297 29.32 -1.51 0.77
N VAL A 298 29.69 -2.71 0.32
CA VAL A 298 30.84 -2.90 -0.59
C VAL A 298 30.62 -2.16 -1.91
N LEU A 299 29.45 -2.34 -2.53
CA LEU A 299 29.14 -1.68 -3.82
C LEU A 299 29.06 -0.16 -3.68
N GLY A 300 28.57 0.34 -2.54
CA GLY A 300 28.54 1.77 -2.25
C GLY A 300 29.94 2.38 -2.24
N LEU A 301 30.92 1.72 -1.59
CA LEU A 301 32.30 2.19 -1.57
C LEU A 301 32.90 2.26 -2.98
N THR A 302 32.72 1.19 -3.77
CA THR A 302 33.24 1.17 -5.14
C THR A 302 32.55 2.21 -6.02
N CYS A 303 31.24 2.45 -5.85
CA CYS A 303 30.56 3.53 -6.56
C CYS A 303 31.14 4.91 -6.19
N LEU A 304 31.43 5.16 -4.91
CA LEU A 304 32.06 6.42 -4.48
C LEU A 304 33.47 6.58 -5.06
N GLU A 305 34.25 5.50 -5.16
CA GLU A 305 35.56 5.53 -5.82
C GLU A 305 35.46 5.88 -7.30
N GLN A 306 34.51 5.27 -8.02
CA GLN A 306 34.25 5.59 -9.42
C GLN A 306 33.83 7.07 -9.59
N LEU A 307 33.00 7.58 -8.68
CA LEU A 307 32.56 8.98 -8.68
C LEU A 307 33.72 9.96 -8.46
N VAL A 308 34.67 9.63 -7.57
CA VAL A 308 35.89 10.45 -7.34
C VAL A 308 36.85 10.39 -8.53
N SER A 309 36.95 9.23 -9.20
CA SER A 309 37.84 9.01 -10.34
C SER A 309 37.41 9.70 -11.65
N LEU A 310 36.21 10.29 -11.69
CA LEU A 310 35.78 11.13 -12.80
C LEU A 310 36.74 12.33 -12.89
N SER A 311 37.72 12.27 -13.80
CA SER A 311 38.65 13.37 -14.06
C SER A 311 37.93 14.49 -14.82
N LEU A 312 37.70 15.61 -14.13
CA LEU A 312 36.74 16.66 -14.52
C LEU A 312 37.44 17.90 -15.10
N SER A 313 38.32 17.72 -16.09
CA SER A 313 39.08 18.83 -16.70
C SER A 313 38.55 19.36 -18.05
N SER A 314 37.39 18.93 -18.56
CA SER A 314 36.82 19.58 -19.77
C SER A 314 35.29 19.54 -19.82
N LEU A 315 34.66 20.58 -19.27
CA LEU A 315 33.21 20.82 -19.33
C LEU A 315 32.71 21.29 -20.72
N HIS A 316 33.49 21.05 -21.78
CA HIS A 316 33.29 21.71 -23.07
C HIS A 316 32.97 20.80 -24.25
N HIS A 317 32.38 19.59 -24.05
CA HIS A 317 31.40 18.93 -24.93
C HIS A 317 31.30 17.43 -24.60
N ASN A 318 30.06 16.91 -24.47
CA ASN A 318 29.67 15.50 -24.43
C ASN A 318 30.63 14.53 -23.70
N LEU A 319 30.63 14.57 -22.37
CA LEU A 319 31.24 13.52 -21.55
C LEU A 319 30.52 12.18 -21.79
N THR A 320 31.14 11.27 -22.53
CA THR A 320 30.69 9.87 -22.63
C THR A 320 31.14 9.13 -21.39
N LEU A 321 30.23 8.90 -20.44
CA LEU A 321 30.48 8.09 -19.24
C LEU A 321 30.65 6.62 -19.63
N ARG A 322 31.62 5.93 -19.02
CA ARG A 322 31.67 4.45 -19.07
C ARG A 322 30.45 3.88 -18.34
N ALA A 323 30.02 2.68 -18.69
CA ALA A 323 28.85 2.05 -18.07
C ALA A 323 28.97 1.96 -16.53
N ILE A 324 30.13 1.57 -16.00
CA ILE A 324 30.36 1.55 -14.55
C ILE A 324 30.26 2.94 -13.90
N GLN A 325 30.71 3.99 -14.58
CA GLN A 325 30.63 5.36 -14.06
C GLN A 325 29.19 5.87 -14.08
N HIS A 326 28.42 5.52 -15.12
CA HIS A 326 26.99 5.80 -15.18
C HIS A 326 26.24 5.09 -14.04
N TYR A 327 26.52 3.80 -13.83
CA TYR A 327 25.96 3.03 -12.72
C TYR A 327 26.27 3.70 -11.37
N ALA A 328 27.54 4.01 -11.14
CA ALA A 328 27.99 4.66 -9.90
C ALA A 328 27.32 6.01 -9.69
N LEU A 329 27.23 6.84 -10.73
CA LEU A 329 26.56 8.14 -10.71
C LEU A 329 25.09 8.02 -10.24
N MET A 330 24.38 7.01 -10.73
CA MET A 330 22.95 6.82 -10.46
C MET A 330 22.68 6.18 -9.10
N TYR A 331 23.42 5.13 -8.71
CA TYR A 331 22.99 4.24 -7.64
C TYR A 331 23.81 4.33 -6.35
N TRP A 332 24.88 5.13 -6.30
CA TRP A 332 25.63 5.28 -5.05
C TRP A 332 24.78 5.70 -3.85
N PRO A 333 23.79 6.63 -3.94
CA PRO A 333 23.02 7.02 -2.75
C PRO A 333 22.18 5.86 -2.21
N LEU A 334 21.66 5.02 -3.12
CA LEU A 334 20.88 3.83 -2.79
C LEU A 334 21.74 2.77 -2.10
N HIS A 335 22.95 2.52 -2.61
CA HIS A 335 23.88 1.57 -2.00
C HIS A 335 24.34 2.06 -0.63
N VAL A 336 24.67 3.33 -0.47
CA VAL A 336 25.04 3.89 0.83
C VAL A 336 23.86 3.84 1.81
N SER A 337 22.64 4.21 1.39
CA SER A 337 21.48 4.20 2.28
C SER A 337 21.15 2.78 2.80
N ASN A 338 21.24 1.77 1.94
CA ASN A 338 20.90 0.39 2.29
C ASN A 338 22.07 -0.39 2.92
N GLY A 339 23.30 0.10 2.77
CA GLY A 339 24.52 -0.56 3.27
C GLY A 339 25.12 0.09 4.51
N THR A 340 24.46 1.10 5.08
CA THR A 340 24.97 1.78 6.28
C THR A 340 23.84 2.08 7.28
N LEU A 341 24.17 1.98 8.57
CA LEU A 341 23.23 2.26 9.66
C LEU A 341 23.10 3.76 9.91
N ARG A 342 21.95 4.19 10.45
CA ARG A 342 21.70 5.58 10.87
C ARG A 342 22.41 5.97 12.18
N SER A 343 23.05 5.04 12.87
CA SER A 343 23.75 5.32 14.13
C SER A 343 24.97 6.20 13.90
N ASN A 344 25.01 7.40 14.51
CA ASN A 344 26.11 8.35 14.32
C ASN A 344 27.48 7.74 14.69
N ASP A 345 27.57 7.04 15.82
CA ASP A 345 28.85 6.49 16.29
C ASP A 345 29.39 5.42 15.34
N GLN A 346 28.49 4.60 14.78
CA GLN A 346 28.86 3.58 13.79
C GLN A 346 29.13 4.20 12.42
N TRP A 347 28.34 5.18 11.98
CA TRP A 347 28.53 5.88 10.72
C TRP A 347 29.91 6.54 10.64
N LEU A 348 30.33 7.24 11.70
CA LEU A 348 31.62 7.90 11.75
C LEU A 348 32.81 6.95 11.60
N GLN A 349 32.65 5.67 11.94
CA GLN A 349 33.66 4.63 11.81
C GLN A 349 33.67 3.97 10.42
N THR A 350 32.66 4.24 9.58
CA THR A 350 32.58 3.64 8.24
C THR A 350 33.55 4.31 7.26
N GLU A 351 34.07 3.52 6.31
CA GLU A 351 34.83 4.07 5.18
C GLU A 351 33.94 4.96 4.28
N HIS A 352 32.63 4.71 4.23
CA HIS A 352 31.69 5.57 3.49
C HIS A 352 31.74 7.01 3.97
N CYS A 353 31.72 7.21 5.29
CA CYS A 353 31.82 8.52 5.90
C CYS A 353 33.13 9.23 5.54
N SER A 354 34.27 8.52 5.62
CA SER A 354 35.57 9.11 5.30
C SER A 354 35.67 9.49 3.82
N ARG A 355 35.17 8.65 2.90
CA ARG A 355 35.13 8.92 1.46
C ARG A 355 34.20 10.08 1.10
N LEU A 356 32.99 10.13 1.64
CA LEU A 356 32.04 11.20 1.34
C LEU A 356 32.56 12.58 1.79
N ARG A 357 33.30 12.62 2.90
CA ARG A 357 33.92 13.86 3.41
C ARG A 357 35.06 14.38 2.55
N THR A 358 35.71 13.53 1.75
CA THR A 358 36.84 13.92 0.91
C THR A 358 36.44 14.29 -0.52
N ILE A 359 35.17 14.12 -0.90
CA ILE A 359 34.68 14.49 -2.24
C ILE A 359 34.68 16.01 -2.40
N PRO A 360 35.42 16.57 -3.38
CA PRO A 360 35.46 18.02 -3.63
C PRO A 360 34.10 18.60 -4.00
N ALA A 361 33.82 19.83 -3.58
CA ALA A 361 32.55 20.51 -3.84
C ALA A 361 32.19 20.58 -5.35
N ASP A 362 33.18 20.76 -6.23
CA ASP A 362 32.98 20.75 -7.68
C ASP A 362 32.48 19.40 -8.19
N THR A 363 33.04 18.30 -7.68
CA THR A 363 32.58 16.93 -7.98
C THR A 363 31.13 16.71 -7.51
N GLN A 364 30.75 17.26 -6.35
CA GLN A 364 29.37 17.17 -5.84
C GLN A 364 28.36 17.91 -6.74
N ARG A 365 28.71 19.13 -7.17
CA ARG A 365 27.87 19.91 -8.10
C ARG A 365 27.72 19.23 -9.46
N GLN A 366 28.82 18.69 -9.98
CA GLN A 366 28.82 17.99 -11.26
C GLN A 366 28.06 16.66 -11.19
N TRP A 367 28.19 15.90 -10.09
CA TRP A 367 27.36 14.72 -9.86
C TRP A 367 25.89 15.05 -9.98
N THR A 368 25.42 16.09 -9.28
CA THR A 368 23.99 16.48 -9.27
C THR A 368 23.50 16.83 -10.68
N THR A 369 24.32 17.56 -11.43
CA THR A 369 24.00 17.97 -12.80
C THR A 369 23.92 16.78 -13.75
N LEU A 370 24.89 15.87 -13.69
CA LEU A 370 24.92 14.66 -14.51
C LEU A 370 23.80 13.69 -14.12
N PHE A 371 23.55 13.51 -12.82
CA PHE A 371 22.47 12.67 -12.30
C PHE A 371 21.12 13.12 -12.84
N LEU A 372 20.83 14.42 -12.81
CA LEU A 372 19.58 14.95 -13.36
C LEU A 372 19.48 14.79 -14.87
N LYS A 373 20.56 15.06 -15.61
CA LYS A 373 20.59 14.85 -17.07
C LYS A 373 20.36 13.37 -17.43
N SER A 374 20.93 12.45 -16.67
CA SER A 374 20.73 11.00 -16.84
C SER A 374 19.32 10.56 -16.46
N LEU A 375 18.74 11.12 -15.41
CA LEU A 375 17.43 10.74 -14.91
C LEU A 375 16.29 11.29 -15.79
N ILE A 376 16.40 12.54 -16.24
CA ILE A 376 15.38 13.25 -17.04
C ILE A 376 16.06 13.95 -18.23
N PRO A 377 16.10 13.29 -19.41
CA PRO A 377 16.69 13.87 -20.61
C PRO A 377 15.95 15.13 -21.05
N GLY A 378 16.64 16.28 -21.16
CA GLY A 378 16.11 17.53 -21.69
C GLY A 378 15.83 18.64 -20.66
N GLU A 379 15.99 18.37 -19.37
CA GLU A 379 15.96 19.43 -18.35
C GLU A 379 17.34 20.07 -18.14
N ASP A 380 17.39 21.40 -18.25
CA ASP A 380 18.57 22.16 -17.89
C ASP A 380 18.68 22.24 -16.36
N GLY A 381 19.78 21.69 -15.82
CA GLY A 381 20.16 21.75 -14.40
C GLY A 381 20.40 23.17 -13.87
N SER A 382 20.23 24.21 -14.69
CA SER A 382 20.38 25.63 -14.34
C SER A 382 19.47 26.08 -13.19
N LYS A 383 18.38 25.35 -12.91
CA LYS A 383 17.53 25.59 -11.72
C LYS A 383 18.24 25.29 -10.40
N LEU A 384 19.31 24.49 -10.39
CA LEU A 384 20.17 24.24 -9.22
C LEU A 384 21.45 25.11 -9.20
N GLU A 385 21.74 25.86 -10.27
CA GLU A 385 22.96 26.67 -10.38
C GLU A 385 22.92 27.97 -9.54
N ASN A 386 21.73 28.42 -9.13
CA ASN A 386 21.59 29.50 -8.16
C ASN A 386 21.57 28.93 -6.73
N VAL A 387 22.41 29.50 -5.86
CA VAL A 387 22.46 29.33 -4.38
C VAL A 387 23.56 28.39 -3.84
N GLY A 388 24.79 28.90 -3.74
CA GLY A 388 25.25 29.60 -2.53
C GLY A 388 25.67 28.83 -1.26
N GLU A 389 25.64 27.48 -1.20
CA GLU A 389 26.17 26.74 -0.03
C GLU A 389 26.86 25.42 -0.40
N ASP A 390 28.13 25.28 0.01
CA ASP A 390 29.10 24.26 -0.38
C ASP A 390 29.03 22.96 0.46
N SER A 391 27.86 22.34 0.63
CA SER A 391 27.76 21.05 1.34
C SER A 391 26.97 19.97 0.60
N MET A 392 27.45 18.73 0.72
CA MET A 392 26.80 17.55 0.14
C MET A 392 25.38 17.36 0.72
N VAL A 393 25.19 17.67 2.00
CA VAL A 393 23.88 17.58 2.68
C VAL A 393 22.86 18.52 2.03
N SER A 394 23.23 19.79 1.82
CA SER A 394 22.36 20.79 1.16
C SER A 394 22.01 20.34 -0.26
N THR A 395 22.99 19.80 -0.98
CA THR A 395 22.82 19.30 -2.35
C THR A 395 21.83 18.13 -2.41
N LEU A 396 22.00 17.12 -1.54
CA LEU A 396 21.12 15.95 -1.47
C LEU A 396 19.68 16.33 -1.09
N ARG A 397 19.51 17.25 -0.14
CA ARG A 397 18.20 17.76 0.28
C ARG A 397 17.49 18.52 -0.84
N LYS A 398 18.19 19.42 -1.53
CA LYS A 398 17.64 20.15 -2.69
C LYS A 398 17.22 19.20 -3.80
N LEU A 399 18.06 18.22 -4.12
CA LEU A 399 17.74 17.19 -5.11
C LEU A 399 16.50 16.39 -4.69
N ALA A 400 16.41 15.96 -3.44
CA ALA A 400 15.25 15.26 -2.91
C ALA A 400 13.97 16.10 -2.95
N HIS A 401 14.05 17.39 -2.63
CA HIS A 401 12.92 18.32 -2.73
C HIS A 401 12.44 18.45 -4.19
N TRP A 402 13.39 18.60 -5.12
CA TRP A 402 13.11 18.73 -6.54
C TRP A 402 12.47 17.46 -7.12
N LEU A 403 13.02 16.28 -6.80
CA LEU A 403 12.47 14.98 -7.20
C LEU A 403 11.04 14.76 -6.67
N GLY A 404 10.72 15.34 -5.51
CA GLY A 404 9.36 15.30 -4.94
C GLY A 404 8.33 16.18 -5.65
N ASN A 405 8.77 17.23 -6.34
CA ASN A 405 7.91 18.16 -7.06
C ASN A 405 7.77 17.83 -8.57
N GLY A 406 8.62 16.96 -9.10
CA GLY A 406 8.60 16.52 -10.50
C GLY A 406 7.43 15.59 -10.85
N SER A 407 7.15 15.42 -12.15
CA SER A 407 6.06 14.58 -12.67
C SER A 407 6.36 13.07 -12.70
N GLY A 408 7.53 12.62 -12.20
CA GLY A 408 7.97 11.23 -12.21
C GLY A 408 8.00 10.57 -10.83
N ASP A 409 7.92 9.23 -10.78
CA ASP A 409 7.97 8.44 -9.54
C ASP A 409 9.42 8.17 -9.11
N HIS A 410 10.15 9.22 -8.72
CA HIS A 410 11.57 9.16 -8.34
C HIS A 410 11.80 8.96 -6.84
N TRP A 411 10.81 8.40 -6.13
CA TRP A 411 10.80 8.31 -4.68
C TRP A 411 12.00 7.53 -4.12
N GLY A 412 12.44 6.46 -4.80
CA GLY A 412 13.56 5.64 -4.36
C GLY A 412 14.85 6.45 -4.25
N PHE A 413 15.07 7.35 -5.20
CA PHE A 413 16.19 8.29 -5.18
C PHE A 413 15.98 9.39 -4.14
N GLN A 414 14.75 9.90 -3.98
CA GLN A 414 14.42 10.91 -2.97
C GLN A 414 14.74 10.43 -1.55
N VAL A 415 14.27 9.22 -1.19
CA VAL A 415 14.53 8.60 0.12
C VAL A 415 16.02 8.32 0.28
N ALA A 416 16.67 7.73 -0.73
CA ALA A 416 18.10 7.45 -0.66
C ALA A 416 18.95 8.72 -0.43
N CYS A 417 18.63 9.83 -1.11
CA CYS A 417 19.34 11.10 -0.91
C CYS A 417 19.17 11.64 0.51
N LEU A 418 17.95 11.63 1.05
CA LEU A 418 17.68 12.11 2.41
C LEU A 418 18.26 11.19 3.47
N GLU A 419 18.24 9.88 3.24
CA GLU A 419 18.88 8.88 4.11
C GLU A 419 20.40 9.09 4.20
N VAL A 420 21.05 9.38 3.07
CA VAL A 420 22.47 9.73 3.08
C VAL A 420 22.70 11.09 3.76
N ALA A 421 21.85 12.08 3.51
CA ALA A 421 21.96 13.42 4.10
C ALA A 421 21.94 13.36 5.65
N VAL A 422 20.98 12.64 6.24
CA VAL A 422 20.88 12.48 7.70
C VAL A 422 22.01 11.64 8.31
N ARG A 423 22.71 10.82 7.52
CA ARG A 423 23.92 10.13 7.97
C ARG A 423 25.13 11.06 7.99
N ILE A 424 25.32 11.84 6.91
CA ILE A 424 26.43 12.79 6.80
C ILE A 424 26.35 13.84 7.92
N ASP A 425 25.16 14.42 8.12
CA ASP A 425 24.89 15.31 9.24
C ASP A 425 23.66 14.87 10.03
N GLY A 426 23.89 13.95 10.97
CA GLY A 426 22.87 13.49 11.90
C GLY A 426 22.43 14.53 12.93
N ARG A 427 22.96 15.76 12.89
CA ARG A 427 22.56 16.87 13.76
C ARG A 427 21.68 17.90 13.07
N ASP A 428 21.42 17.77 11.76
CA ASP A 428 20.51 18.64 11.00
C ASP A 428 19.05 18.24 11.24
N PRO A 429 18.28 18.97 12.07
CA PRO A 429 16.89 18.61 12.35
C PRO A 429 15.96 18.85 11.15
N GLU A 430 16.34 19.71 10.21
CA GLU A 430 15.57 19.94 8.98
C GLU A 430 15.69 18.74 8.02
N ALA A 431 16.88 18.16 7.86
CA ALA A 431 17.08 16.93 7.07
C ALA A 431 16.22 15.76 7.59
N TRP A 432 16.20 15.57 8.91
CA TRP A 432 15.33 14.57 9.56
C TRP A 432 13.85 14.85 9.35
N SER A 433 13.45 16.13 9.40
CA SER A 433 12.06 16.53 9.15
C SER A 433 11.65 16.31 7.68
N GLU A 434 12.55 16.52 6.72
CA GLU A 434 12.31 16.23 5.30
C GLU A 434 12.19 14.74 5.04
N LEU A 435 13.08 13.93 5.62
CA LEU A 435 13.01 12.46 5.55
C LEU A 435 11.67 11.95 6.12
N GLY A 436 11.25 12.47 7.28
CA GLY A 436 9.97 12.13 7.89
C GLY A 436 8.78 12.44 6.99
N ARG A 437 8.76 13.62 6.36
CA ARG A 437 7.69 14.00 5.40
C ARG A 437 7.67 13.10 4.17
N CYS A 438 8.83 12.69 3.66
CA CYS A 438 8.92 11.78 2.52
C CYS A 438 8.36 10.39 2.86
N TYR A 439 8.73 9.85 4.02
CA TYR A 439 8.18 8.58 4.51
C TYR A 439 6.69 8.66 4.78
N GLU A 440 6.20 9.73 5.41
CA GLU A 440 4.77 9.93 5.68
C GLU A 440 3.97 9.97 4.36
N ALA A 441 4.38 10.81 3.42
CA ALA A 441 3.69 10.97 2.15
C ALA A 441 3.65 9.66 1.34
N ARG A 442 4.71 8.85 1.41
CA ARG A 442 4.75 7.54 0.74
C ARG A 442 3.93 6.50 1.50
N GLY A 443 4.04 6.46 2.82
CA GLY A 443 3.23 5.60 3.70
C GLY A 443 1.74 5.81 3.48
N ASP A 444 1.28 7.06 3.39
CA ASP A 444 -0.11 7.41 3.09
C ASP A 444 -0.55 7.00 1.68
N ARG A 445 0.32 7.17 0.68
CA ARG A 445 0.03 6.78 -0.72
C ARG A 445 -0.02 5.26 -0.90
N MET A 446 0.88 4.53 -0.27
CA MET A 446 1.02 3.07 -0.41
C MET A 446 0.19 2.28 0.60
N GLY A 447 -0.26 2.91 1.70
CA GLY A 447 -0.80 2.19 2.84
C GLY A 447 0.25 1.39 3.61
N SER A 448 1.53 1.81 3.59
CA SER A 448 2.61 1.09 4.26
C SER A 448 2.78 1.59 5.71
N LEU A 449 2.39 0.75 6.68
CA LEU A 449 2.60 1.04 8.10
C LEU A 449 4.09 1.19 8.43
N GLN A 450 4.95 0.33 7.88
CA GLN A 450 6.39 0.39 8.10
C GLN A 450 6.96 1.76 7.69
N MET A 451 6.54 2.32 6.56
CA MET A 451 6.98 3.66 6.16
C MET A 451 6.46 4.75 7.10
N LEU A 452 5.24 4.64 7.62
CA LEU A 452 4.74 5.60 8.61
C LEU A 452 5.50 5.50 9.94
N GLU A 453 5.88 4.30 10.36
CA GLU A 453 6.73 4.08 11.53
C GLU A 453 8.12 4.69 11.33
N GLU A 454 8.72 4.54 10.15
CA GLU A 454 9.97 5.23 9.77
C GLU A 454 9.82 6.76 9.78
N ALA A 455 8.65 7.28 9.38
CA ALA A 455 8.36 8.71 9.48
C ALA A 455 8.35 9.19 10.94
N VAL A 456 7.72 8.41 11.85
CA VAL A 456 7.71 8.70 13.29
C VAL A 456 9.13 8.72 13.83
N VAL A 457 9.97 7.74 13.50
CA VAL A 457 11.38 7.68 13.93
C VAL A 457 12.14 8.91 13.46
N ALA A 458 11.99 9.30 12.19
CA ALA A 458 12.67 10.47 11.64
C ALA A 458 12.23 11.78 12.33
N PHE A 459 10.92 11.98 12.54
CA PHE A 459 10.41 13.17 13.23
C PHE A 459 10.78 13.20 14.72
N GLN A 460 10.78 12.05 15.39
CA GLN A 460 11.26 11.95 16.77
C GLN A 460 12.73 12.33 16.83
N ARG A 461 13.56 11.91 15.87
CA ARG A 461 14.98 12.33 15.83
C ARG A 461 15.13 13.84 15.67
N ALA A 462 14.37 14.46 14.76
CA ALA A 462 14.33 15.91 14.62
C ALA A 462 13.88 16.62 15.92
N LEU A 463 12.95 16.05 16.67
CA LEU A 463 12.50 16.57 17.96
C LEU A 463 13.58 16.47 19.05
N HIS A 464 14.33 15.36 19.11
CA HIS A 464 15.42 15.20 20.07
C HIS A 464 16.56 16.21 19.85
N LEU A 465 16.80 16.61 18.59
CA LEU A 465 17.78 17.63 18.23
C LEU A 465 17.33 19.07 18.58
N ARG A 466 16.07 19.26 18.98
CA ARG A 466 15.49 20.55 19.39
C ARG A 466 14.99 20.46 20.84
N PRO A 467 15.90 20.42 21.85
CA PRO A 467 15.54 20.29 23.26
C PRO A 467 14.75 21.51 23.77
N ASP A 468 14.07 21.37 24.91
CA ASP A 468 13.34 22.49 25.53
C ASP A 468 14.33 23.38 26.33
N PRO A 469 14.38 24.72 26.15
CA PRO A 469 13.64 25.52 25.17
C PRO A 469 14.32 25.61 23.80
N HIS A 470 13.56 25.40 22.73
CA HIS A 470 14.00 25.63 21.35
C HIS A 470 12.83 26.16 20.52
N PRO A 471 13.02 27.23 19.71
CA PRO A 471 11.93 27.90 18.99
C PRO A 471 11.14 26.95 18.07
N ASN A 472 11.83 26.09 17.32
CA ASN A 472 11.18 25.15 16.39
C ASN A 472 10.76 23.81 17.04
N ARG A 473 10.78 23.71 18.38
CA ARG A 473 10.37 22.48 19.09
C ARG A 473 8.88 22.21 18.92
N GLY A 474 8.05 23.25 18.96
CA GLY A 474 6.61 23.14 18.72
C GLY A 474 6.29 22.56 17.34
N GLU A 475 6.99 23.00 16.29
CA GLU A 475 6.85 22.43 14.95
C GLU A 475 7.23 20.95 14.89
N SER A 476 8.35 20.56 15.52
CA SER A 476 8.76 19.14 15.56
C SER A 476 7.74 18.26 16.28
N LEU A 477 7.20 18.73 17.41
CA LEU A 477 6.13 18.02 18.12
C LEU A 477 4.87 17.89 17.26
N ASN A 478 4.52 18.94 16.51
CA ASN A 478 3.39 18.89 15.59
C ASN A 478 3.62 17.86 14.47
N ASN A 479 4.83 17.76 13.92
CA ASN A 479 5.16 16.75 12.89
C ASN A 479 5.10 15.32 13.44
N VAL A 480 5.63 15.09 14.65
CA VAL A 480 5.49 13.79 15.35
C VAL A 480 4.01 13.45 15.56
N ALA A 481 3.21 14.40 16.01
CA ALA A 481 1.78 14.20 16.24
C ALA A 481 1.03 13.81 14.95
N ILE A 482 1.35 14.44 13.83
CA ILE A 482 0.77 14.12 12.52
C ILE A 482 1.12 12.68 12.11
N ALA A 483 2.40 12.29 12.17
CA ALA A 483 2.84 10.95 11.78
C ALA A 483 2.23 9.85 12.67
N LEU A 484 2.18 10.05 13.99
CA LEU A 484 1.51 9.13 14.92
C LEU A 484 0.02 8.99 14.58
N ARG A 485 -0.66 10.08 14.23
CA ARG A 485 -2.06 10.03 13.81
C ARG A 485 -2.25 9.25 12.50
N SER A 486 -1.33 9.40 11.54
CA SER A 486 -1.34 8.59 10.31
C SER A 486 -1.13 7.10 10.60
N CYS A 487 -0.23 6.74 11.53
CA CYS A 487 -0.09 5.36 12.02
C CYS A 487 -1.40 4.83 12.64
N TYR A 488 -2.03 5.61 13.54
CA TYR A 488 -3.32 5.26 14.15
C TYR A 488 -4.41 4.98 13.10
N ARG A 489 -4.46 5.80 12.04
CA ARG A 489 -5.45 5.63 10.97
C ARG A 489 -5.27 4.35 10.17
N GLN A 490 -4.05 3.79 10.13
CA GLN A 490 -3.77 2.52 9.45
C GLN A 490 -3.99 1.30 10.36
N ASN A 491 -3.49 1.34 11.60
CA ASN A 491 -3.49 0.17 12.49
C ASN A 491 -4.56 0.19 13.59
N GLY A 492 -5.24 1.31 13.81
CA GLY A 492 -6.27 1.49 14.83
C GLY A 492 -5.77 1.56 16.28
N ASN A 493 -4.46 1.60 16.52
CA ASN A 493 -3.89 1.53 17.87
C ASN A 493 -4.15 2.81 18.68
N SER A 494 -5.01 2.69 19.70
CA SER A 494 -5.47 3.82 20.50
C SER A 494 -4.38 4.48 21.34
N ASN A 495 -3.34 3.74 21.72
CA ASN A 495 -2.23 4.30 22.50
C ASN A 495 -1.44 5.31 21.67
N ILE A 496 -1.23 5.02 20.39
CA ILE A 496 -0.56 5.94 19.43
C ILE A 496 -1.38 7.23 19.27
N LEU A 497 -2.71 7.14 19.25
CA LEU A 497 -3.58 8.32 19.19
C LEU A 497 -3.48 9.20 20.44
N VAL A 498 -3.43 8.58 21.63
CA VAL A 498 -3.25 9.32 22.89
C VAL A 498 -1.89 10.03 22.91
N GLU A 499 -0.84 9.39 22.42
CA GLU A 499 0.48 10.00 22.25
C GLU A 499 0.44 11.18 21.27
N SER A 500 -0.22 11.02 20.11
CA SER A 500 -0.43 12.10 19.13
C SER A 500 -1.13 13.34 19.75
N ILE A 501 -2.15 13.12 20.59
CA ILE A 501 -2.86 14.20 21.30
C ILE A 501 -1.94 14.88 22.32
N SER A 502 -1.15 14.09 23.07
CA SER A 502 -0.16 14.63 24.02
C SER A 502 0.87 15.52 23.32
N CYS A 503 1.46 15.05 22.21
CA CYS A 503 2.39 15.83 21.40
C CYS A 503 1.72 17.09 20.84
N SER A 504 0.48 17.00 20.36
CA SER A 504 -0.27 18.15 19.83
C SER A 504 -0.55 19.22 20.89
N ARG A 505 -0.88 18.82 22.13
CA ARG A 505 -1.09 19.75 23.25
C ARG A 505 0.21 20.45 23.65
N GLN A 506 1.31 19.71 23.71
CA GLN A 506 2.64 20.29 23.98
C GLN A 506 3.07 21.25 22.86
N ALA A 507 2.85 20.88 21.59
CA ALA A 507 3.12 21.75 20.44
C ALA A 507 2.34 23.07 20.53
N LEU A 508 1.05 23.01 20.87
CA LEU A 508 0.20 24.18 21.03
C LEU A 508 0.65 25.08 22.20
N ALA A 509 1.09 24.50 23.30
CA ALA A 509 1.60 25.26 24.45
C ALA A 509 2.91 26.00 24.15
N LEU A 510 3.77 25.43 23.28
CA LEU A 510 5.04 26.04 22.87
C LEU A 510 4.89 27.07 21.75
N CYS A 511 3.78 27.07 21.03
CA CYS A 511 3.49 28.02 19.94
C CYS A 511 2.26 28.87 20.27
N PRO A 512 2.32 29.82 21.23
CA PRO A 512 1.19 30.73 21.51
C PRO A 512 0.98 31.74 20.38
N ALA A 513 -0.25 32.23 20.20
CA ALA A 513 -0.52 33.32 19.25
C ALA A 513 0.34 34.56 19.59
N PRO A 514 0.93 35.26 18.59
CA PRO A 514 0.68 35.19 17.15
C PRO A 514 1.64 34.29 16.33
N ASP A 515 2.24 33.25 16.93
CA ASP A 515 3.14 32.32 16.23
C ASP A 515 2.49 31.75 14.93
N PRO A 516 3.18 31.82 13.76
CA PRO A 516 2.69 31.25 12.50
C PRO A 516 2.40 29.74 12.50
N VAL A 517 2.86 29.00 13.51
CA VAL A 517 2.61 27.56 13.68
C VAL A 517 1.39 27.31 14.58
N HIS A 518 0.94 28.31 15.34
CA HIS A 518 -0.16 28.17 16.31
C HIS A 518 -1.46 27.65 15.65
N ASP A 519 -1.84 28.19 14.50
CA ASP A 519 -3.04 27.77 13.77
C ASP A 519 -2.93 26.31 13.26
N ARG A 520 -1.72 25.88 12.89
CA ARG A 520 -1.43 24.50 12.48
C ARG A 520 -1.58 23.57 13.68
N CYS A 521 -1.02 23.92 14.83
CA CYS A 521 -1.15 23.16 16.07
C CYS A 521 -2.62 23.01 16.50
N LEU A 522 -3.43 24.07 16.43
CA LEU A 522 -4.87 24.01 16.71
C LEU A 522 -5.58 22.99 15.80
N ASN A 523 -5.28 23.01 14.50
CA ASN A 523 -5.89 22.08 13.54
C ASN A 523 -5.44 20.63 13.73
N THR A 524 -4.16 20.40 14.04
CA THR A 524 -3.63 19.05 14.34
C THR A 524 -4.28 18.48 15.59
N LEU A 525 -4.34 19.25 16.68
CA LEU A 525 -4.99 18.85 17.92
C LEU A 525 -6.48 18.56 17.70
N ALA A 526 -7.21 19.45 17.04
CA ALA A 526 -8.62 19.26 16.73
C ALA A 526 -8.85 17.99 15.88
N SER A 527 -7.95 17.69 14.94
CA SER A 527 -8.03 16.50 14.10
C SER A 527 -7.79 15.20 14.89
N ALA A 528 -6.82 15.20 15.82
CA ALA A 528 -6.54 14.05 16.69
C ALA A 528 -7.68 13.83 17.72
N LEU A 529 -8.21 14.90 18.30
CA LEU A 529 -9.39 14.84 19.18
C LEU A 529 -10.66 14.40 18.42
N GLY A 530 -10.82 14.79 17.15
CA GLY A 530 -11.91 14.31 16.29
C GLY A 530 -11.84 12.81 16.03
N ASP A 531 -10.64 12.27 15.83
CA ASP A 531 -10.41 10.82 15.71
C ASP A 531 -10.75 10.11 17.04
N LEU A 532 -10.35 10.69 18.18
CA LEU A 532 -10.69 10.17 19.51
C LEU A 532 -12.19 10.23 19.81
N TYR A 533 -12.87 11.29 19.38
CA TYR A 533 -14.33 11.40 19.44
C TYR A 533 -15.00 10.30 18.59
N THR A 534 -14.47 10.02 17.40
CA THR A 534 -14.99 8.94 16.55
C THR A 534 -14.89 7.58 17.24
N GLN A 535 -13.85 7.37 18.03
CA GLN A 535 -13.65 6.15 18.80
C GLN A 535 -14.54 6.05 20.05
N LYS A 536 -14.55 7.09 20.89
CA LYS A 536 -15.17 7.08 22.23
C LYS A 536 -16.60 7.61 22.26
N GLY A 537 -16.94 8.52 21.34
CA GLY A 537 -18.23 9.20 21.31
C GLY A 537 -18.46 10.19 22.46
N ASP A 538 -17.40 10.73 23.09
CA ASP A 538 -17.56 11.67 24.21
C ASP A 538 -17.86 13.10 23.71
N LEU A 539 -19.01 13.64 24.12
CA LEU A 539 -19.45 14.99 23.78
C LEU A 539 -18.50 16.08 24.29
N LYS A 540 -17.80 15.87 25.41
CA LYS A 540 -16.82 16.84 25.93
C LYS A 540 -15.66 17.02 24.96
N ILE A 541 -15.17 15.93 24.38
CA ILE A 541 -14.10 15.95 23.37
C ILE A 541 -14.58 16.70 22.13
N LEU A 542 -15.81 16.46 21.68
CA LEU A 542 -16.35 17.16 20.52
C LEU A 542 -16.49 18.68 20.75
N ASN A 543 -16.90 19.10 21.94
CA ASN A 543 -16.97 20.51 22.30
C ASN A 543 -15.57 21.16 22.32
N GLU A 544 -14.53 20.44 22.78
CA GLU A 544 -13.13 20.90 22.69
C GLU A 544 -12.71 21.08 21.22
N VAL A 545 -13.04 20.13 20.32
CA VAL A 545 -12.79 20.25 18.86
C VAL A 545 -13.45 21.50 18.27
N ILE A 546 -14.71 21.77 18.63
CA ILE A 546 -15.44 22.96 18.17
C ILE A 546 -14.77 24.24 18.65
N SER A 547 -14.35 24.30 19.93
CA SER A 547 -13.63 25.44 20.49
C SER A 547 -12.34 25.72 19.72
N LEU A 548 -11.50 24.69 19.51
CA LEU A 548 -10.24 24.82 18.78
C LEU A 548 -10.44 25.31 17.33
N HIS A 549 -11.50 24.84 16.65
CA HIS A 549 -11.82 25.31 15.31
C HIS A 549 -12.38 26.74 15.28
N ARG A 550 -13.07 27.19 16.34
CA ARG A 550 -13.47 28.61 16.48
C ARG A 550 -12.25 29.50 16.68
N ASP A 551 -11.31 29.09 17.53
CA ASP A 551 -10.05 29.81 17.75
C ASP A 551 -9.23 29.90 16.44
N ALA A 552 -9.10 28.77 15.72
CA ALA A 552 -8.41 28.73 14.43
C ALA A 552 -9.12 29.54 13.31
N LEU A 553 -10.43 29.78 13.43
CA LEU A 553 -11.18 30.65 12.53
C LEU A 553 -10.99 32.14 12.87
N ALA A 554 -10.94 32.48 14.16
CA ALA A 554 -10.72 33.84 14.64
C ALA A 554 -9.37 34.42 14.17
N LEU A 555 -8.34 33.57 14.05
CA LEU A 555 -7.02 33.94 13.53
C LEU A 555 -6.98 34.17 12.02
N ARG A 556 -8.08 33.91 11.30
CA ARG A 556 -8.16 34.02 9.83
C ARG A 556 -9.30 34.97 9.41
N PRO A 557 -9.20 36.29 9.69
CA PRO A 557 -10.20 37.27 9.25
C PRO A 557 -10.26 37.36 7.72
N VAL A 558 -11.33 37.93 7.16
CA VAL A 558 -11.40 38.19 5.71
C VAL A 558 -10.39 39.31 5.36
N PRO A 559 -9.58 39.21 4.28
CA PRO A 559 -9.52 38.16 3.25
C PRO A 559 -8.35 37.16 3.42
N HIS A 560 -8.32 36.36 4.48
CA HIS A 560 -7.28 35.34 4.68
C HIS A 560 -7.45 34.13 3.73
N PRO A 561 -6.39 33.67 3.03
CA PRO A 561 -6.47 32.60 2.02
C PRO A 561 -6.99 31.27 2.59
N ASP A 562 -6.55 30.90 3.80
CA ASP A 562 -6.99 29.66 4.45
C ASP A 562 -8.29 29.77 5.26
N ARG A 563 -8.98 30.92 5.25
CA ARG A 563 -10.25 31.08 5.98
C ARG A 563 -11.29 30.03 5.56
N SER A 564 -11.37 29.77 4.25
CA SER A 564 -12.26 28.74 3.69
C SER A 564 -11.99 27.34 4.24
N LYS A 565 -10.75 27.02 4.66
CA LYS A 565 -10.42 25.74 5.30
C LYS A 565 -10.90 25.71 6.76
N SER A 566 -10.68 26.77 7.54
CA SER A 566 -11.18 26.86 8.92
C SER A 566 -12.70 26.77 9.00
N LEU A 567 -13.40 27.50 8.13
CA LEU A 567 -14.88 27.47 8.04
C LEU A 567 -15.39 26.04 7.79
N ASN A 568 -14.77 25.32 6.85
CA ASN A 568 -15.13 23.94 6.55
C ASN A 568 -14.89 22.99 7.73
N ASN A 569 -13.77 23.14 8.45
CA ASN A 569 -13.44 22.31 9.60
C ASN A 569 -14.42 22.52 10.76
N LEU A 570 -14.72 23.78 11.10
CA LEU A 570 -15.71 24.13 12.12
C LEU A 570 -17.10 23.60 11.76
N ALA A 571 -17.53 23.79 10.52
CA ALA A 571 -18.82 23.30 10.03
C ALA A 571 -18.93 21.76 10.12
N CYS A 572 -17.87 21.01 9.79
CA CYS A 572 -17.87 19.55 9.97
C CYS A 572 -18.00 19.13 11.45
N ALA A 573 -17.36 19.85 12.37
CA ALA A 573 -17.46 19.58 13.81
C ALA A 573 -18.88 19.88 14.34
N LEU A 574 -19.49 20.99 13.89
CA LEU A 574 -20.88 21.35 14.22
C LEU A 574 -21.89 20.36 13.64
N ARG A 575 -21.66 19.85 12.42
CA ARG A 575 -22.47 18.76 11.88
C ARG A 575 -22.34 17.49 12.72
N SER A 576 -21.14 17.18 13.19
CA SER A 576 -20.90 16.02 14.08
C SER A 576 -21.59 16.19 15.44
N LEU A 577 -21.76 17.42 15.91
CA LEU A 577 -22.53 17.75 17.12
C LEU A 577 -24.01 17.48 16.90
N HIS A 578 -24.56 17.98 15.79
CA HIS A 578 -25.93 17.66 15.38
C HIS A 578 -26.16 16.14 15.28
N GLU A 579 -25.25 15.41 14.62
CA GLU A 579 -25.32 13.95 14.53
C GLU A 579 -25.25 13.24 15.90
N HIS A 580 -24.71 13.90 16.94
CA HIS A 580 -24.60 13.35 18.28
C HIS A 580 -25.86 13.56 19.12
N ASN A 581 -26.38 14.79 19.17
CA ASN A 581 -27.44 15.20 20.10
C ASN A 581 -28.71 15.74 19.42
N GLY A 582 -28.72 15.85 18.09
CA GLY A 582 -29.83 16.42 17.33
C GLY A 582 -29.93 17.95 17.41
N ASP A 583 -28.85 18.67 17.73
CA ASP A 583 -28.82 20.13 17.75
C ASP A 583 -29.01 20.71 16.34
N VAL A 584 -30.22 21.18 16.05
CA VAL A 584 -30.57 21.77 14.75
C VAL A 584 -29.92 23.14 14.56
N GLY A 585 -29.66 23.87 15.65
CA GLY A 585 -28.95 25.14 15.62
C GLY A 585 -27.51 24.98 15.11
N ALA A 586 -26.79 24.00 15.65
CA ALA A 586 -25.45 23.64 15.20
C ALA A 586 -25.43 23.24 13.71
N LEU A 587 -26.43 22.49 13.24
CA LEU A 587 -26.54 22.13 11.82
C LEU A 587 -26.78 23.35 10.91
N ASN A 588 -27.65 24.27 11.32
CA ASN A 588 -27.89 25.50 10.59
C ASN A 588 -26.64 26.40 10.53
N GLU A 589 -25.90 26.50 11.64
CA GLU A 589 -24.59 27.17 11.68
C GLU A 589 -23.60 26.50 10.71
N ALA A 590 -23.51 25.16 10.71
CA ALA A 590 -22.65 24.42 9.79
C ALA A 590 -22.98 24.69 8.31
N ILE A 591 -24.27 24.70 7.94
CA ILE A 591 -24.71 25.01 6.57
C ILE A 591 -24.31 26.45 6.19
N SER A 592 -24.51 27.42 7.09
CA SER A 592 -24.12 28.81 6.86
C SER A 592 -22.61 28.95 6.61
N LEU A 593 -21.79 28.32 7.46
CA LEU A 593 -20.33 28.34 7.35
C LEU A 593 -19.84 27.64 6.06
N HIS A 594 -20.46 26.53 5.65
CA HIS A 594 -20.14 25.89 4.37
C HIS A 594 -20.50 26.76 3.16
N ARG A 595 -21.60 27.53 3.22
CA ARG A 595 -21.95 28.51 2.19
C ARG A 595 -20.94 29.64 2.11
N GLU A 596 -20.50 30.20 3.24
CA GLU A 596 -19.42 31.19 3.27
C GLU A 596 -18.13 30.61 2.68
N ALA A 597 -17.74 29.39 3.07
CA ALA A 597 -16.54 28.73 2.57
C ALA A 597 -16.60 28.44 1.05
N LEU A 598 -17.78 28.20 0.50
CA LEU A 598 -17.99 28.02 -0.94
C LEU A 598 -17.93 29.36 -1.68
N ALA A 599 -18.47 30.44 -1.11
CA ALA A 599 -18.42 31.79 -1.69
C ALA A 599 -16.97 32.29 -1.83
N LEU A 600 -16.08 31.93 -0.91
CA LEU A 600 -14.64 32.22 -0.97
C LEU A 600 -13.87 31.39 -2.03
N ARG A 601 -14.54 30.46 -2.73
CA ARG A 601 -13.90 29.57 -3.72
C ARG A 601 -14.59 29.71 -5.09
N PRO A 602 -14.10 30.60 -5.97
CA PRO A 602 -14.65 30.78 -7.31
C PRO A 602 -14.54 29.48 -8.14
N ALA A 603 -15.22 29.43 -9.30
CA ALA A 603 -15.32 28.24 -10.15
C ALA A 603 -13.97 27.58 -10.48
N SER A 604 -12.92 28.39 -10.71
CA SER A 604 -11.57 27.94 -11.02
C SER A 604 -10.75 27.47 -9.79
N HIS A 605 -11.25 27.68 -8.57
CA HIS A 605 -10.48 27.39 -7.37
C HIS A 605 -10.33 25.87 -7.15
N PRO A 606 -9.11 25.33 -6.95
CA PRO A 606 -8.88 23.89 -6.87
C PRO A 606 -9.63 23.20 -5.72
N GLY A 607 -9.82 23.93 -4.61
CA GLY A 607 -10.60 23.45 -3.46
C GLY A 607 -12.13 23.53 -3.58
N ARG A 608 -12.70 24.01 -4.71
CA ARG A 608 -14.15 24.23 -4.84
C ARG A 608 -14.95 22.93 -4.70
N SER A 609 -14.53 21.87 -5.39
CA SER A 609 -15.15 20.54 -5.35
C SER A 609 -15.32 19.99 -3.92
N ARG A 610 -14.37 20.29 -3.03
CA ARG A 610 -14.43 19.89 -1.62
C ARG A 610 -15.45 20.70 -0.82
N SER A 611 -15.55 22.02 -1.03
CA SER A 611 -16.58 22.84 -0.36
C SER A 611 -17.99 22.44 -0.80
N LEU A 612 -18.20 22.17 -2.09
CA LEU A 612 -19.47 21.68 -2.62
C LEU A 612 -19.91 20.37 -1.94
N ALA A 613 -18.99 19.39 -1.88
CA ALA A 613 -19.27 18.10 -1.24
C ALA A 613 -19.58 18.21 0.26
N ASN A 614 -18.90 19.11 0.98
CA ASN A 614 -19.17 19.32 2.41
C ASN A 614 -20.54 19.99 2.65
N LEU A 615 -20.88 21.02 1.88
CA LEU A 615 -22.20 21.67 1.95
C LEU A 615 -23.32 20.66 1.66
N ALA A 616 -23.15 19.87 0.60
CA ALA A 616 -24.09 18.82 0.24
C ALA A 616 -24.30 17.80 1.37
N GLY A 617 -23.23 17.38 2.06
CA GLY A 617 -23.33 16.49 3.21
C GLY A 617 -24.10 17.11 4.39
N ALA A 618 -23.94 18.41 4.65
CA ALA A 618 -24.73 19.10 5.69
C ALA A 618 -26.22 19.22 5.32
N LEU A 619 -26.53 19.43 4.04
CA LEU A 619 -27.90 19.44 3.53
C LEU A 619 -28.56 18.05 3.59
N GLN A 620 -27.81 16.98 3.37
CA GLN A 620 -28.27 15.60 3.61
C GLN A 620 -28.60 15.36 5.09
N SER A 621 -27.76 15.83 6.02
CA SER A 621 -28.06 15.76 7.45
C SER A 621 -29.35 16.52 7.79
N ARG A 622 -29.59 17.67 7.14
CA ARG A 622 -30.84 18.42 7.30
C ARG A 622 -32.03 17.60 6.86
N HIS A 623 -31.97 17.03 5.65
CA HIS A 623 -33.00 16.10 5.16
C HIS A 623 -33.27 14.95 6.13
N GLY A 624 -32.22 14.31 6.67
CA GLY A 624 -32.39 13.23 7.65
C GLY A 624 -33.08 13.66 8.95
N CYS A 625 -33.01 14.95 9.31
CA CYS A 625 -33.63 15.48 10.53
C CYS A 625 -35.11 15.85 10.34
N ASN A 626 -35.50 16.40 9.19
CA ASN A 626 -36.83 16.99 9.00
C ASN A 626 -37.53 16.59 7.69
N ALA A 627 -37.02 15.58 6.98
CA ALA A 627 -37.49 15.13 5.66
C ALA A 627 -37.53 16.25 4.59
N ASP A 628 -36.67 17.28 4.71
CA ASP A 628 -36.59 18.38 3.74
C ASP A 628 -36.06 17.88 2.39
N ILE A 629 -36.97 17.57 1.48
CA ILE A 629 -36.66 17.10 0.13
C ILE A 629 -35.97 18.18 -0.72
N VAL A 630 -36.19 19.47 -0.43
CA VAL A 630 -35.53 20.57 -1.14
C VAL A 630 -34.03 20.57 -0.79
N ALA A 631 -33.68 20.37 0.48
CA ALA A 631 -32.29 20.19 0.91
C ALA A 631 -31.61 19.01 0.22
N LEU A 632 -32.31 17.86 0.12
CA LEU A 632 -31.75 16.68 -0.51
C LEU A 632 -31.50 16.89 -2.01
N ASN A 633 -32.43 17.52 -2.71
CA ASN A 633 -32.26 17.86 -4.13
C ASN A 633 -31.12 18.86 -4.34
N GLU A 634 -30.97 19.87 -3.47
CA GLU A 634 -29.82 20.79 -3.45
C GLU A 634 -28.51 20.01 -3.25
N ALA A 635 -28.48 19.06 -2.30
CA ALA A 635 -27.31 18.21 -2.04
C ALA A 635 -26.92 17.35 -3.25
N ILE A 636 -27.89 16.73 -3.93
CA ILE A 636 -27.65 15.94 -5.14
C ILE A 636 -27.04 16.82 -6.25
N SER A 637 -27.60 18.03 -6.46
CA SER A 637 -27.08 18.98 -7.44
C SER A 637 -25.62 19.39 -7.15
N LEU A 638 -25.32 19.71 -5.89
CA LEU A 638 -23.97 20.08 -5.45
C LEU A 638 -22.97 18.90 -5.57
N HIS A 639 -23.41 17.67 -5.29
CA HIS A 639 -22.58 16.48 -5.50
C HIS A 639 -22.30 16.20 -6.98
N ARG A 640 -23.27 16.46 -7.87
CA ARG A 640 -23.06 16.39 -9.33
C ARG A 640 -22.05 17.43 -9.81
N GLU A 641 -22.14 18.68 -9.34
CA GLU A 641 -21.14 19.73 -9.64
C GLU A 641 -19.74 19.32 -9.12
N ALA A 642 -19.66 18.83 -7.87
CA ALA A 642 -18.39 18.39 -7.29
C ALA A 642 -17.75 17.23 -8.06
N LEU A 643 -18.56 16.30 -8.59
CA LEU A 643 -18.12 15.19 -9.42
C LEU A 643 -17.64 15.67 -10.80
N ALA A 644 -18.33 16.64 -11.41
CA ALA A 644 -17.93 17.22 -12.70
C ALA A 644 -16.55 17.91 -12.64
N LEU A 645 -16.21 18.52 -11.49
CA LEU A 645 -14.89 19.11 -11.23
C LEU A 645 -13.78 18.06 -10.98
N ARG A 646 -14.11 16.76 -11.00
CA ARG A 646 -13.18 15.65 -10.74
C ARG A 646 -13.29 14.60 -11.86
N PRO A 647 -12.91 14.95 -13.11
CA PRO A 647 -12.89 13.98 -14.21
C PRO A 647 -11.89 12.85 -13.92
N ALA A 648 -12.11 11.66 -14.46
CA ALA A 648 -11.12 10.60 -14.36
C ALA A 648 -9.81 11.03 -15.04
N PRO A 649 -8.61 10.77 -14.46
CA PRO A 649 -8.32 9.92 -13.30
C PRO A 649 -8.11 10.68 -11.97
N HIS A 650 -8.90 11.72 -11.66
CA HIS A 650 -8.73 12.52 -10.43
C HIS A 650 -8.78 11.66 -9.14
N PRO A 651 -7.83 11.82 -8.19
CA PRO A 651 -7.71 10.96 -7.00
C PRO A 651 -8.97 10.98 -6.11
N ASP A 652 -9.56 12.16 -5.89
CA ASP A 652 -10.77 12.32 -5.09
C ASP A 652 -12.09 11.97 -5.83
N ARG A 653 -12.04 11.46 -7.06
CA ARG A 653 -13.27 11.11 -7.81
C ARG A 653 -14.09 10.04 -7.08
N SER A 654 -13.43 9.01 -6.56
CA SER A 654 -14.07 7.93 -5.78
C SER A 654 -14.90 8.44 -4.59
N ASN A 655 -14.40 9.46 -3.88
CA ASN A 655 -15.12 10.10 -2.77
C ASN A 655 -16.39 10.78 -3.27
N SER A 656 -16.30 11.45 -4.41
CA SER A 656 -17.42 12.23 -4.99
C SER A 656 -18.54 11.31 -5.49
N LEU A 657 -18.17 10.23 -6.16
CA LEU A 657 -19.10 9.17 -6.59
C LEU A 657 -19.83 8.57 -5.39
N GLY A 658 -19.09 8.18 -4.35
CA GLY A 658 -19.68 7.61 -3.14
C GLY A 658 -20.63 8.57 -2.42
N ASN A 659 -20.30 9.86 -2.37
CA ASN A 659 -21.17 10.87 -1.75
C ASN A 659 -22.45 11.13 -2.56
N LEU A 660 -22.35 11.22 -3.89
CA LEU A 660 -23.51 11.32 -4.77
C LEU A 660 -24.41 10.09 -4.65
N ALA A 661 -23.82 8.89 -4.66
CA ALA A 661 -24.54 7.64 -4.50
C ALA A 661 -25.29 7.56 -3.16
N ASN A 662 -24.68 8.00 -2.05
CA ASN A 662 -25.37 8.08 -0.77
C ASN A 662 -26.56 9.06 -0.79
N ALA A 663 -26.45 10.17 -1.54
CA ALA A 663 -27.54 11.13 -1.74
C ALA A 663 -28.72 10.49 -2.47
N LEU A 664 -28.42 9.76 -3.55
CA LEU A 664 -29.40 9.08 -4.39
C LEU A 664 -30.07 7.91 -3.66
N ARG A 665 -29.32 7.18 -2.81
CA ARG A 665 -29.91 6.19 -1.91
C ARG A 665 -30.88 6.84 -0.91
N SER A 666 -30.51 8.00 -0.34
CA SER A 666 -31.40 8.73 0.56
C SER A 666 -32.68 9.19 -0.16
N LEU A 667 -32.58 9.54 -1.44
CA LEU A 667 -33.74 9.88 -2.27
C LEU A 667 -34.67 8.68 -2.43
N HIS A 668 -34.11 7.51 -2.78
CA HIS A 668 -34.86 6.25 -2.83
C HIS A 668 -35.54 5.92 -1.49
N GLU A 669 -34.84 6.06 -0.37
CA GLU A 669 -35.41 5.82 0.96
C GLU A 669 -36.59 6.76 1.28
N HIS A 670 -36.59 7.97 0.73
CA HIS A 670 -37.66 8.95 0.92
C HIS A 670 -38.89 8.71 0.02
N ASN A 671 -38.70 8.41 -1.28
CA ASN A 671 -39.81 8.38 -2.25
C ASN A 671 -39.96 7.05 -3.03
N GLY A 672 -39.13 6.05 -2.75
CA GLY A 672 -39.13 4.76 -3.46
C GLY A 672 -38.53 4.80 -4.87
N ASP A 673 -37.82 5.86 -5.28
CA ASP A 673 -37.23 5.99 -6.61
C ASP A 673 -36.14 4.93 -6.85
N VAL A 674 -36.53 3.84 -7.52
CA VAL A 674 -35.63 2.73 -7.87
C VAL A 674 -34.58 3.15 -8.90
N GLY A 675 -34.89 4.14 -9.74
CA GLY A 675 -33.94 4.71 -10.69
C GLY A 675 -32.75 5.35 -9.96
N ALA A 676 -33.04 6.15 -8.93
CA ALA A 676 -32.02 6.73 -8.06
C ALA A 676 -31.19 5.66 -7.33
N LEU A 677 -31.82 4.58 -6.84
CA LEU A 677 -31.09 3.48 -6.20
C LEU A 677 -30.16 2.74 -7.17
N ASN A 678 -30.62 2.48 -8.40
CA ASN A 678 -29.79 1.87 -9.44
C ASN A 678 -28.62 2.77 -9.86
N GLU A 679 -28.84 4.09 -9.97
CA GLU A 679 -27.77 5.07 -10.18
C GLU A 679 -26.78 5.04 -9.00
N ALA A 680 -27.25 5.00 -7.75
CA ALA A 680 -26.39 4.88 -6.57
C ALA A 680 -25.52 3.62 -6.57
N ILE A 681 -26.09 2.46 -6.92
CA ILE A 681 -25.35 1.20 -7.03
C ILE A 681 -24.30 1.29 -8.14
N SER A 682 -24.64 1.85 -9.31
CA SER A 682 -23.69 2.05 -10.40
C SER A 682 -22.53 2.95 -9.99
N LEU A 683 -22.81 4.07 -9.32
CA LEU A 683 -21.81 5.00 -8.83
C LEU A 683 -20.95 4.40 -7.69
N HIS A 684 -21.53 3.60 -6.79
CA HIS A 684 -20.77 2.87 -5.77
C HIS A 684 -19.87 1.80 -6.39
N ARG A 685 -20.34 1.10 -7.44
CA ARG A 685 -19.50 0.19 -8.23
C ARG A 685 -18.36 0.93 -8.92
N GLU A 686 -18.61 2.11 -9.52
CA GLU A 686 -17.53 2.95 -10.07
C GLU A 686 -16.56 3.41 -8.95
N ALA A 687 -17.06 3.84 -7.79
CA ALA A 687 -16.22 4.26 -6.66
C ALA A 687 -15.34 3.11 -6.12
N LEU A 688 -15.91 1.91 -5.98
CA LEU A 688 -15.19 0.69 -5.64
C LEU A 688 -14.17 0.35 -6.74
N ALA A 689 -14.58 0.46 -8.00
CA ALA A 689 -13.74 0.39 -9.19
C ALA A 689 -12.80 1.59 -9.36
N LEU A 690 -12.69 2.50 -8.39
CA LEU A 690 -11.60 3.47 -8.25
C LEU A 690 -10.70 3.17 -7.03
N ARG A 691 -11.15 2.35 -6.08
CA ARG A 691 -10.42 1.96 -4.85
C ARG A 691 -10.22 0.44 -4.70
N PRO A 692 -9.26 -0.11 -5.43
CA PRO A 692 -9.02 -1.54 -5.35
C PRO A 692 -8.14 -1.90 -4.14
N ALA A 693 -8.25 -3.11 -3.60
CA ALA A 693 -7.73 -3.49 -2.25
C ALA A 693 -6.22 -3.59 -2.21
N PRO A 694 -5.37 -2.96 -1.38
CA PRO A 694 -5.61 -2.30 -0.11
C PRO A 694 -5.50 -0.80 -0.27
N HIS A 695 -6.23 -0.25 -1.25
CA HIS A 695 -6.48 1.17 -1.18
C HIS A 695 -7.12 1.42 0.19
N PRO A 696 -6.55 2.29 1.05
CA PRO A 696 -6.97 2.41 2.44
C PRO A 696 -8.47 2.76 2.56
N GLY A 697 -9.01 3.52 1.59
CA GLY A 697 -10.45 3.82 1.49
C GLY A 697 -11.34 2.73 0.84
N ARG A 698 -10.83 1.53 0.53
CA ARG A 698 -11.63 0.46 -0.10
C ARG A 698 -12.73 -0.03 0.80
N PHE A 699 -12.42 -0.33 2.06
CA PHE A 699 -13.40 -0.85 3.03
C PHE A 699 -14.65 0.04 3.08
N SER A 700 -14.47 1.37 2.98
CA SER A 700 -15.57 2.34 2.97
C SER A 700 -16.46 2.20 1.73
N SER A 701 -15.87 1.86 0.58
CA SER A 701 -16.61 1.68 -0.67
C SER A 701 -17.36 0.36 -0.69
N LEU A 702 -16.72 -0.71 -0.20
CA LEU A 702 -17.36 -2.02 0.01
C LEU A 702 -18.58 -1.88 0.93
N ASN A 703 -18.41 -1.22 2.08
CA ASN A 703 -19.49 -0.98 3.02
C ASN A 703 -20.64 -0.18 2.39
N ASN A 704 -20.35 0.90 1.65
CA ASN A 704 -21.40 1.72 1.04
C ASN A 704 -22.15 0.99 -0.10
N LEU A 705 -21.45 0.16 -0.88
CA LEU A 705 -22.07 -0.69 -1.89
C LEU A 705 -22.95 -1.76 -1.23
N ALA A 706 -22.45 -2.43 -0.20
CA ALA A 706 -23.20 -3.43 0.57
C ALA A 706 -24.51 -2.84 1.14
N VAL A 707 -24.46 -1.64 1.71
CA VAL A 707 -25.68 -0.94 2.19
C VAL A 707 -26.69 -0.70 1.07
N SER A 708 -26.22 -0.33 -0.13
CA SER A 708 -27.11 -0.04 -1.26
C SER A 708 -27.70 -1.32 -1.88
N LEU A 709 -26.93 -2.41 -1.91
CA LEU A 709 -27.41 -3.74 -2.32
C LEU A 709 -28.40 -4.33 -1.31
N HIS A 710 -28.19 -4.12 -0.01
CA HIS A 710 -29.14 -4.50 1.02
C HIS A 710 -30.45 -3.71 0.89
N ALA A 711 -30.39 -2.42 0.57
CA ALA A 711 -31.57 -1.61 0.26
C ALA A 711 -32.32 -2.14 -0.96
N LEU A 712 -31.61 -2.50 -2.04
CA LEU A 712 -32.22 -3.08 -3.24
C LEU A 712 -32.93 -4.40 -2.91
N HIS A 713 -32.25 -5.30 -2.21
CA HIS A 713 -32.83 -6.55 -1.73
C HIS A 713 -34.08 -6.32 -0.86
N ARG A 714 -34.07 -5.34 0.06
CA ARG A 714 -35.27 -5.04 0.87
C ARG A 714 -36.46 -4.63 0.01
N TYR A 715 -36.21 -3.94 -1.10
CA TYR A 715 -37.22 -3.48 -2.04
C TYR A 715 -37.76 -4.60 -2.95
N ASN A 716 -36.89 -5.35 -3.63
CA ASN A 716 -37.30 -6.32 -4.67
C ASN A 716 -37.15 -7.80 -4.27
N LYS A 717 -36.65 -8.09 -3.06
CA LYS A 717 -36.31 -9.44 -2.56
C LYS A 717 -35.27 -10.18 -3.40
N ASP A 718 -34.44 -9.46 -4.15
CA ASP A 718 -33.36 -10.04 -4.94
C ASP A 718 -32.33 -10.75 -4.06
N VAL A 719 -32.19 -12.05 -4.28
CA VAL A 719 -31.29 -12.93 -3.53
C VAL A 719 -29.83 -12.67 -3.91
N ASP A 720 -29.56 -12.30 -5.15
CA ASP A 720 -28.19 -12.13 -5.64
C ASP A 720 -27.57 -10.86 -5.07
N SER A 721 -28.34 -9.76 -4.99
CA SER A 721 -27.92 -8.54 -4.28
C SER A 721 -27.63 -8.80 -2.80
N LEU A 722 -28.39 -9.68 -2.13
CA LEU A 722 -28.14 -10.04 -0.73
C LEU A 722 -26.86 -10.85 -0.55
N LYS A 723 -26.61 -11.83 -1.43
CA LYS A 723 -25.37 -12.61 -1.44
C LYS A 723 -24.15 -11.71 -1.72
N GLU A 724 -24.26 -10.79 -2.67
CA GLU A 724 -23.22 -9.79 -2.97
C GLU A 724 -22.98 -8.89 -1.75
N CYS A 725 -24.03 -8.41 -1.07
CA CYS A 725 -23.91 -7.63 0.18
C CYS A 725 -23.13 -8.36 1.28
N ILE A 726 -23.44 -9.65 1.54
CA ILE A 726 -22.75 -10.46 2.56
C ILE A 726 -21.28 -10.66 2.17
N SER A 727 -21.02 -10.98 0.90
CA SER A 727 -19.67 -11.18 0.37
C SER A 727 -18.82 -9.92 0.52
N LEU A 728 -19.33 -8.75 0.09
CA LEU A 728 -18.62 -7.47 0.19
C LEU A 728 -18.39 -7.04 1.64
N SER A 729 -19.33 -7.33 2.54
CA SER A 729 -19.17 -7.04 3.97
C SER A 729 -18.06 -7.90 4.60
N ARG A 730 -18.00 -9.19 4.26
CA ARG A 730 -16.92 -10.10 4.70
C ARG A 730 -15.55 -9.67 4.16
N GLU A 731 -15.48 -9.30 2.87
CA GLU A 731 -14.27 -8.73 2.28
C GLU A 731 -13.83 -7.45 3.02
N GLY A 732 -14.79 -6.57 3.33
CA GLY A 732 -14.54 -5.34 4.06
C GLY A 732 -13.98 -5.56 5.47
N LEU A 733 -14.36 -6.66 6.14
CA LEU A 733 -13.82 -7.04 7.45
C LEU A 733 -12.42 -7.65 7.34
N ALA A 734 -12.17 -8.49 6.33
CA ALA A 734 -10.85 -9.07 6.10
C ALA A 734 -9.77 -8.00 5.85
N LEU A 735 -10.15 -6.83 5.34
CA LEU A 735 -9.26 -5.69 5.08
C LEU A 735 -8.91 -4.85 6.32
N LEU A 736 -9.54 -5.11 7.47
CA LEU A 736 -9.39 -4.29 8.68
C LEU A 736 -8.70 -5.11 9.79
N PRO A 737 -7.55 -4.65 10.33
CA PRO A 737 -6.96 -5.27 11.53
C PRO A 737 -7.95 -5.21 12.70
N ALA A 738 -8.12 -6.28 13.49
CA ALA A 738 -8.86 -6.18 14.74
C ALA A 738 -8.03 -5.39 15.77
N PRO A 739 -8.53 -4.33 16.45
CA PRO A 739 -9.86 -3.72 16.44
C PRO A 739 -9.86 -2.34 15.73
N HIS A 740 -9.96 -2.32 14.41
CA HIS A 740 -9.96 -1.07 13.65
C HIS A 740 -11.23 -0.22 13.93
N PRO A 741 -11.11 1.10 14.18
CA PRO A 741 -12.24 1.97 14.57
C PRO A 741 -13.45 1.93 13.63
N PHE A 742 -13.22 1.64 12.35
CA PHE A 742 -14.25 1.62 11.31
C PHE A 742 -14.90 0.24 11.07
N CYS A 743 -14.47 -0.84 11.74
CA CYS A 743 -15.03 -2.19 11.58
C CYS A 743 -16.54 -2.25 11.90
N HIS A 744 -16.99 -1.39 12.81
CA HIS A 744 -18.37 -1.42 13.31
C HIS A 744 -19.43 -1.20 12.23
N ARG A 745 -19.16 -0.34 11.23
CA ARG A 745 -20.13 -0.08 10.15
C ARG A 745 -20.32 -1.34 9.31
N THR A 746 -19.22 -2.02 9.01
CA THR A 746 -19.20 -3.25 8.24
C THR A 746 -19.84 -4.41 8.99
N LEU A 747 -19.57 -4.55 10.30
CA LEU A 747 -20.19 -5.56 11.16
C LEU A 747 -21.72 -5.35 11.27
N MET A 748 -22.18 -4.10 11.37
CA MET A 748 -23.61 -3.77 11.41
C MET A 748 -24.35 -4.15 10.12
N ILE A 749 -23.78 -3.83 8.95
CA ILE A 749 -24.42 -4.20 7.68
C ILE A 749 -24.38 -5.72 7.45
N LEU A 750 -23.31 -6.41 7.87
CA LEU A 750 -23.23 -7.86 7.81
C LEU A 750 -24.32 -8.50 8.68
N ALA A 751 -24.47 -8.09 9.94
CA ALA A 751 -25.52 -8.60 10.83
C ALA A 751 -26.93 -8.36 10.27
N ALA A 752 -27.17 -7.19 9.68
CA ALA A 752 -28.44 -6.88 9.03
C ALA A 752 -28.71 -7.75 7.78
N ALA A 753 -27.67 -8.03 6.99
CA ALA A 753 -27.76 -8.89 5.81
C ALA A 753 -27.94 -10.38 6.18
N LEU A 754 -27.24 -10.87 7.20
CA LEU A 754 -27.40 -12.24 7.73
C LEU A 754 -28.83 -12.47 8.24
N ARG A 755 -29.41 -11.49 8.96
CA ARG A 755 -30.83 -11.53 9.35
C ARG A 755 -31.77 -11.62 8.14
N SER A 756 -31.55 -10.79 7.11
CA SER A 756 -32.34 -10.85 5.87
C SER A 756 -32.14 -12.17 5.12
N SER A 757 -30.97 -12.81 5.24
CA SER A 757 -30.73 -14.14 4.68
C SER A 757 -31.56 -15.20 5.38
N PHE A 758 -31.63 -15.16 6.72
CA PHE A 758 -32.50 -16.04 7.49
C PHE A 758 -33.98 -15.87 7.10
N GLU A 759 -34.46 -14.62 6.95
CA GLU A 759 -35.83 -14.35 6.51
C GLU A 759 -36.15 -14.95 5.13
N GLN A 760 -35.14 -15.18 4.27
CA GLN A 760 -35.31 -15.81 2.96
C GLN A 760 -35.21 -17.34 2.99
N ASN A 761 -34.28 -17.92 3.75
CA ASN A 761 -33.92 -19.34 3.64
C ASN A 761 -34.17 -20.17 4.91
N GLY A 762 -34.51 -19.54 6.03
CA GLY A 762 -34.78 -20.20 7.31
C GLY A 762 -33.56 -20.83 8.00
N ALA A 763 -32.33 -20.58 7.52
CA ALA A 763 -31.11 -21.17 8.07
C ALA A 763 -30.73 -20.51 9.40
N VAL A 764 -31.03 -21.17 10.51
CA VAL A 764 -30.87 -20.61 11.86
C VAL A 764 -29.41 -20.37 12.23
N GLU A 765 -28.47 -21.14 11.66
CA GLU A 765 -27.03 -21.00 11.90
C GLU A 765 -26.51 -19.60 11.52
N VAL A 766 -27.18 -18.96 10.56
CA VAL A 766 -26.85 -17.60 10.11
C VAL A 766 -27.19 -16.55 11.17
N LEU A 767 -28.17 -16.82 12.04
CA LEU A 767 -28.51 -15.95 13.17
C LEU A 767 -27.47 -16.04 14.29
N ASP A 768 -26.86 -17.20 14.50
CA ASP A 768 -25.79 -17.37 15.49
C ASP A 768 -24.55 -16.53 15.14
N GLU A 769 -24.16 -16.50 13.86
CA GLU A 769 -23.11 -15.60 13.35
C GLU A 769 -23.48 -14.12 13.59
N ALA A 770 -24.72 -13.72 13.27
CA ALA A 770 -25.18 -12.35 13.47
C ALA A 770 -25.21 -11.93 14.96
N ILE A 771 -25.62 -12.83 15.85
CA ILE A 771 -25.64 -12.59 17.32
C ILE A 771 -24.22 -12.46 17.85
N SER A 772 -23.32 -13.36 17.45
CA SER A 772 -21.91 -13.29 17.86
C SER A 772 -21.27 -11.94 17.47
N ILE A 773 -21.49 -11.49 16.22
CA ILE A 773 -21.02 -10.19 15.74
C ILE A 773 -21.59 -9.03 16.58
N LEU A 774 -22.89 -9.06 16.88
CA LEU A 774 -23.56 -7.98 17.62
C LEU A 774 -23.14 -7.96 19.10
N GLN A 775 -22.90 -9.12 19.71
CA GLN A 775 -22.38 -9.24 21.07
C GLN A 775 -20.93 -8.73 21.15
N GLU A 776 -20.07 -9.06 20.18
CA GLU A 776 -18.71 -8.50 20.08
C GLU A 776 -18.76 -6.96 19.98
N LEU A 777 -19.66 -6.42 19.16
CA LEU A 777 -19.87 -4.97 19.06
C LEU A 777 -20.34 -4.35 20.38
N LEU A 778 -21.18 -5.02 21.17
CA LEU A 778 -21.62 -4.50 22.48
C LEU A 778 -20.48 -4.48 23.50
N VAL A 779 -19.58 -5.45 23.48
CA VAL A 779 -18.38 -5.47 24.34
C VAL A 779 -17.47 -4.29 24.02
N LEU A 780 -17.30 -3.97 22.73
CA LEU A 780 -16.48 -2.85 22.27
C LEU A 780 -17.11 -1.46 22.51
N ARG A 781 -18.39 -1.39 22.90
CA ARG A 781 -19.15 -0.14 23.05
C ARG A 781 -19.66 0.01 24.48
N ALA A 782 -18.91 0.76 25.29
CA ALA A 782 -19.31 1.07 26.67
C ALA A 782 -20.72 1.68 26.75
N PRO A 783 -21.44 1.47 27.89
CA PRO A 783 -22.71 2.15 28.17
C PRO A 783 -22.59 3.66 27.95
N GLY A 784 -23.46 4.24 27.12
CA GLY A 784 -23.43 5.66 26.75
C GLY A 784 -22.80 5.99 25.39
N HIS A 785 -22.20 5.03 24.69
CA HIS A 785 -21.72 5.27 23.32
C HIS A 785 -22.89 5.52 22.34
N ARG A 786 -22.84 6.56 21.50
CA ARG A 786 -23.95 7.00 20.62
C ARG A 786 -24.57 5.91 19.74
N ASN A 787 -23.75 4.97 19.27
CA ASN A 787 -24.21 3.88 18.40
C ASN A 787 -24.70 2.63 19.15
N ARG A 788 -24.58 2.57 20.49
CA ARG A 788 -24.94 1.39 21.29
C ARG A 788 -26.43 1.06 21.18
N MET A 789 -27.30 2.06 21.21
CA MET A 789 -28.74 1.90 21.03
C MET A 789 -29.11 1.20 19.71
N HIS A 790 -28.39 1.50 18.63
CA HIS A 790 -28.63 0.88 17.33
C HIS A 790 -28.19 -0.60 17.31
N VAL A 791 -27.05 -0.92 17.94
CA VAL A 791 -26.57 -2.31 18.10
C VAL A 791 -27.55 -3.12 18.96
N VAL A 792 -27.99 -2.59 20.11
CA VAL A 792 -28.98 -3.24 21.00
C VAL A 792 -30.29 -3.49 20.26
N THR A 793 -30.78 -2.50 19.50
CA THR A 793 -32.02 -2.64 18.71
C THR A 793 -31.92 -3.78 17.70
N LEU A 794 -30.79 -3.88 16.99
CA LEU A 794 -30.59 -4.94 16.00
C LEU A 794 -30.44 -6.31 16.68
N LEU A 795 -29.72 -6.39 17.81
CA LEU A 795 -29.54 -7.64 18.56
C LEU A 795 -30.87 -8.19 19.08
N VAL A 796 -31.73 -7.34 19.66
CA VAL A 796 -33.08 -7.74 20.08
C VAL A 796 -33.85 -8.34 18.91
N LYS A 797 -33.83 -7.71 17.74
CA LYS A 797 -34.54 -8.22 16.54
C LYS A 797 -34.00 -9.56 16.05
N VAL A 798 -32.69 -9.79 16.14
CA VAL A 798 -32.07 -11.07 15.72
C VAL A 798 -32.38 -12.17 16.75
N LEU A 799 -32.31 -11.87 18.05
CA LEU A 799 -32.67 -12.80 19.12
C LEU A 799 -34.16 -13.18 19.10
N GLU A 800 -35.06 -12.22 18.84
CA GLU A 800 -36.49 -12.50 18.67
C GLU A 800 -36.73 -13.47 17.52
N LYS A 801 -36.06 -13.29 16.38
CA LYS A 801 -36.14 -14.19 15.22
C LYS A 801 -35.61 -15.59 15.53
N ARG A 802 -34.53 -15.72 16.30
CA ARG A 802 -34.00 -17.03 16.73
C ARG A 802 -34.93 -17.71 17.74
N SER A 803 -35.48 -16.95 18.68
CA SER A 803 -36.45 -17.46 19.67
C SER A 803 -37.74 -17.95 19.00
N GLU A 804 -38.23 -17.22 17.99
CA GLU A 804 -39.38 -17.64 17.16
C GLU A 804 -39.10 -18.95 16.41
N ALA A 805 -37.87 -19.17 15.93
CA ALA A 805 -37.50 -20.35 15.14
C ALA A 805 -37.22 -21.60 15.98
N ASN A 806 -36.55 -21.45 17.14
CA ASN A 806 -36.05 -22.58 17.94
C ASN A 806 -36.82 -22.80 19.24
N GLY A 807 -37.63 -21.83 19.70
CA GLY A 807 -38.35 -21.91 20.97
C GLY A 807 -37.46 -21.90 22.23
N ASP A 808 -36.19 -21.48 22.13
CA ASP A 808 -35.23 -21.47 23.26
C ASP A 808 -35.58 -20.38 24.29
N ASP A 809 -35.71 -20.76 25.56
CA ASP A 809 -35.99 -19.87 26.69
C ASP A 809 -34.79 -18.99 27.06
N ARG A 810 -33.55 -19.35 26.64
CA ARG A 810 -32.36 -18.54 26.89
C ARG A 810 -32.43 -17.16 26.22
N ASP A 811 -32.99 -17.09 25.03
CA ASP A 811 -33.12 -15.84 24.28
C ASP A 811 -34.10 -14.87 24.94
N ARG A 812 -35.15 -15.38 25.62
CA ARG A 812 -36.16 -14.54 26.28
C ARG A 812 -35.59 -13.70 27.41
N SER A 813 -34.70 -14.28 28.22
CA SER A 813 -34.04 -13.58 29.33
C SER A 813 -33.11 -12.46 28.83
N GLU A 814 -32.33 -12.75 27.78
CA GLU A 814 -31.43 -11.77 27.14
C GLU A 814 -32.22 -10.64 26.45
N ILE A 815 -33.30 -10.97 25.75
CA ILE A 815 -34.20 -9.98 25.12
C ILE A 815 -34.78 -9.02 26.17
N GLU A 816 -35.25 -9.53 27.31
CA GLU A 816 -35.84 -8.69 28.37
C GLU A 816 -34.77 -7.76 28.98
N GLY A 817 -33.56 -8.28 29.21
CA GLY A 817 -32.42 -7.47 29.66
C GLY A 817 -32.05 -6.36 28.67
N LEU A 818 -32.05 -6.66 27.37
CA LEU A 818 -31.75 -5.68 26.32
C LEU A 818 -32.88 -4.66 26.10
N LYS A 819 -34.16 -5.06 26.23
CA LYS A 819 -35.32 -4.16 26.14
C LYS A 819 -35.36 -3.18 27.32
N THR A 820 -35.02 -3.64 28.52
CA THR A 820 -34.90 -2.76 29.70
C THR A 820 -33.76 -1.76 29.54
N GLU A 821 -32.60 -2.18 29.02
CA GLU A 821 -31.51 -1.29 28.64
C GLU A 821 -31.97 -0.25 27.60
N LEU A 822 -32.64 -0.70 26.54
CA LEU A 822 -33.15 0.17 25.48
C LEU A 822 -34.12 1.21 26.05
N ALA A 823 -35.04 0.81 26.93
CA ALA A 823 -35.97 1.72 27.60
C ALA A 823 -35.28 2.74 28.51
N ALA A 824 -34.13 2.38 29.12
CA ALA A 824 -33.31 3.31 29.88
C ALA A 824 -32.59 4.31 28.96
N LEU A 825 -32.01 3.85 27.84
CA LEU A 825 -31.37 4.70 26.82
C LEU A 825 -32.37 5.68 26.21
N TRP A 826 -33.58 5.23 25.88
CA TRP A 826 -34.66 6.09 25.38
C TRP A 826 -35.09 7.14 26.40
N ARG A 827 -35.21 6.78 27.68
CA ARG A 827 -35.52 7.74 28.75
C ARG A 827 -34.44 8.81 28.89
N GLN A 828 -33.16 8.43 28.86
CA GLN A 828 -32.04 9.38 28.86
C GLN A 828 -32.07 10.31 27.64
N HIS A 829 -32.28 9.76 26.45
CA HIS A 829 -32.37 10.54 25.21
C HIS A 829 -33.56 11.51 25.23
N ARG A 830 -34.73 11.07 25.74
CA ARG A 830 -35.94 11.90 25.87
C ARG A 830 -35.79 13.00 26.93
N GLN A 831 -35.15 12.70 28.07
CA GLN A 831 -34.85 13.71 29.10
C GLN A 831 -33.81 14.73 28.62
N GLY A 832 -32.84 14.32 27.79
CA GLY A 832 -31.91 15.22 27.11
C GLY A 832 -32.64 16.19 26.16
N LYS A 833 -33.53 15.66 25.30
CA LYS A 833 -34.34 16.49 24.40
C LYS A 833 -35.36 17.38 25.11
N ALA A 834 -36.03 16.90 26.15
CA ALA A 834 -37.00 17.68 26.93
C ALA A 834 -36.36 18.85 27.70
N LYS A 835 -35.11 18.69 28.17
CA LYS A 835 -34.34 19.81 28.76
C LYS A 835 -33.90 20.86 27.75
N GLN A 836 -33.84 20.51 26.45
CA GLN A 836 -33.29 21.37 25.40
C GLN A 836 -34.38 22.09 24.58
N TYR A 837 -35.62 21.57 24.53
CA TYR A 837 -36.67 22.10 23.64
C TYR A 837 -37.99 22.52 24.32
N GLY A 838 -38.11 22.44 25.66
CA GLY A 838 -39.36 22.76 26.35
C GLY A 838 -40.46 21.70 26.17
N ALA A 839 -41.50 21.77 27.01
CA ALA A 839 -42.45 20.66 27.24
C ALA A 839 -43.39 20.30 26.07
N ASP A 840 -43.35 21.01 24.93
CA ASP A 840 -44.33 20.85 23.84
C ASP A 840 -43.93 19.86 22.72
N TYR A 841 -42.81 19.16 22.84
CA TYR A 841 -42.41 18.09 21.89
C TYR A 841 -43.13 16.75 22.17
N SER A 842 -44.46 16.77 22.31
CA SER A 842 -45.27 15.58 22.61
C SER A 842 -46.04 14.99 21.41
N ALA A 843 -46.03 15.60 20.23
CA ALA A 843 -46.84 15.14 19.10
C ALA A 843 -46.05 15.08 17.79
N THR A 844 -45.45 13.91 17.54
CA THR A 844 -45.29 13.22 16.22
C THR A 844 -44.18 12.18 16.38
N SER A 845 -44.55 10.96 16.79
CA SER A 845 -43.65 9.81 16.81
C SER A 845 -44.41 8.57 16.33
N ASP A 846 -44.70 8.52 15.03
CA ASP A 846 -45.22 7.32 14.35
C ASP A 846 -44.19 6.18 14.24
N LEU A 847 -43.04 6.30 14.91
CA LEU A 847 -42.10 5.19 15.14
C LEU A 847 -42.55 4.23 16.26
N LEU A 848 -43.64 4.54 16.98
CA LEU A 848 -44.23 3.71 18.03
C LEU A 848 -45.33 2.74 17.53
N GLN A 849 -45.63 2.71 16.23
CA GLN A 849 -46.63 1.81 15.64
C GLN A 849 -46.05 0.68 14.76
N ILE A 850 -44.72 0.62 14.59
CA ILE A 850 -44.03 -0.42 13.80
C ILE A 850 -43.05 -1.26 14.67
N LEU A 851 -43.03 -1.04 15.98
CA LEU A 851 -42.44 -1.94 16.98
C LEU A 851 -43.58 -2.57 17.78
#